data_AF-A0A2H3CI06-F1
#
_entry.id   AF-A0A2H3CI06-F1
#
_cell.length_a   1.000
_cell.length_b   1.000
_cell.length_c   1.000
_cell.angle_alpha   90.00
_cell.angle_beta   90.00
_cell.angle_gamma   90.00
#
_symmetry.space_group_name_H-M   'P 1'
#
loop_
_entity.id
_entity.type
_entity.pdbx_description
1 polymer ?
#
loop_
_entity_poly.entity_id
_entity_poly.type
_entity_poly.pdbx_seq_one_letter_code
_entity_poly.pdbx_strand_id
1 'polypeptide(L)'
;MFQLSGSPLPRVLVVLTLCLARVAAQGLTVTDYAPSTGVTCPQTSLLRVFSAQNQSLNPSEIDFIQGRERVTLEAWNTWIGNGSTLGYNMSFSADNAPRVGIGLSGGGFRASLYGAGVLNSLDARNASAKQAGTGGLLQVASYMAGLSGGSWLTSSLYANDFPTIQDMVFGNGNDRAGWLLDLDLFLPDGDDIFNDDNQAYYGSIMLSVIAKASKGLDTSLTDPWSRALSYHFLNQTTRANFFTNDSAHGAGQLWSNIPTSQVYQQQSVPFPIILANSRPNGSNYTGVLPPEATVFEFSPLELASYDPSLSAAIDLKFAGSNLTDGKPVNDQACLEGLDETGFVMGTSSSLFNQILDEDREELMDNEYFKVVTHLLARLLEDVRTRDDDVANWPNSFRNVAPSTFADTNSDWLEFIDGGSNGEVVPFSPLLVKARGLDVIVGVDSGADDDNNWPSGDAPLFTANRTLKFLNDTHQQFPPIPSTSQEFVDAGVNQRPTFFGCDPQQSPPEYPLVIYLPNSPPLTGDNPVTNTDTFKLSYTQKHTQLFIDQVFSNTIGGFVPNSNSPDSNFGECVQCAAIDRARLKSTPSVPRSDLCSKCFQQYCFDPTNPPTQSELPNRKYVFVDPDSQSYFQRHKAAIIGGVVGGVVALIIIIAGVVYLCRRKKLAKRAAQYDTLAKSASRTSDLQE
;
A
#
# COMPACT_ATOMS: atom_id res chain seq x y z
N MET A 1 80.78 -28.62 19.63
CA MET A 1 80.21 -28.98 20.93
C MET A 1 78.70 -29.07 20.74
N PHE A 2 78.16 -30.27 20.94
CA PHE A 2 76.78 -30.64 21.35
C PHE A 2 75.77 -29.48 21.56
N GLN A 3 74.62 -29.46 20.85
CA GLN A 3 73.30 -30.03 21.26
C GLN A 3 72.62 -29.17 22.36
N LEU A 4 71.34 -28.77 22.38
CA LEU A 4 70.03 -29.35 22.03
C LEU A 4 69.00 -28.19 22.03
N SER A 5 68.16 -28.00 21.00
CA SER A 5 66.81 -28.55 20.77
C SER A 5 65.64 -27.82 21.46
N GLY A 6 64.69 -27.37 20.64
CA GLY A 6 63.37 -26.90 21.04
C GLY A 6 62.59 -26.34 19.85
N SER A 7 62.03 -27.23 19.02
CA SER A 7 61.26 -26.92 17.81
C SER A 7 59.91 -26.21 18.11
N PRO A 8 59.36 -25.44 17.14
CA PRO A 8 58.13 -24.67 17.30
C PRO A 8 56.87 -25.43 16.89
N LEU A 9 55.72 -25.05 17.46
CA LEU A 9 54.37 -25.41 16.99
C LEU A 9 54.05 -24.77 15.62
N PRO A 10 53.14 -25.36 14.82
CA PRO A 10 52.86 -24.91 13.47
C PRO A 10 52.03 -23.62 13.47
N ARG A 11 52.48 -22.65 12.68
CA ARG A 11 51.76 -21.42 12.36
C ARG A 11 50.51 -21.75 11.57
N VAL A 12 49.34 -21.66 12.20
CA VAL A 12 48.08 -21.42 11.47
C VAL A 12 48.08 -19.94 11.08
N LEU A 13 48.25 -19.70 9.79
CA LEU A 13 48.22 -18.40 9.16
C LEU A 13 46.77 -17.90 9.15
N VAL A 14 46.35 -17.15 10.16
CA VAL A 14 45.11 -16.36 10.09
C VAL A 14 45.41 -15.15 9.20
N VAL A 15 45.13 -15.28 7.91
CA VAL A 15 45.06 -14.14 7.00
C VAL A 15 43.76 -13.42 7.33
N LEU A 16 43.87 -12.36 8.12
CA LEU A 16 42.77 -11.40 8.32
C LEU A 16 42.71 -10.51 7.08
N THR A 17 41.90 -10.90 6.10
CA THR A 17 41.61 -10.09 4.92
C THR A 17 40.63 -8.99 5.33
N LEU A 18 41.16 -7.86 5.81
CA LEU A 18 40.44 -6.58 5.86
C LEU A 18 40.31 -6.07 4.41
N CYS A 19 39.32 -6.59 3.67
CA CYS A 19 38.83 -5.95 2.47
C CYS A 19 37.95 -4.76 2.88
N LEU A 20 38.57 -3.66 3.30
CA LEU A 20 37.96 -2.34 3.16
C LEU A 20 37.96 -2.02 1.66
N ALA A 21 36.96 -2.53 0.95
CA ALA A 21 36.59 -1.98 -0.33
C ALA A 21 36.06 -0.56 -0.07
N ARG A 22 36.96 0.43 -0.04
CA ARG A 22 36.58 1.80 -0.40
C ARG A 22 36.30 1.78 -1.89
N VAL A 23 35.12 1.29 -2.27
CA VAL A 23 34.49 1.73 -3.50
C VAL A 23 34.24 3.21 -3.29
N ALA A 24 34.92 4.06 -4.05
CA ALA A 24 34.46 5.42 -4.25
C ALA A 24 33.13 5.31 -5.00
N ALA A 25 32.05 5.05 -4.26
CA ALA A 25 30.71 5.20 -4.77
C ALA A 25 30.55 6.69 -5.01
N GLN A 26 30.44 7.10 -6.27
CA GLN A 26 29.65 8.29 -6.55
C GLN A 26 28.28 7.96 -5.96
N GLY A 27 27.90 8.66 -4.88
CA GLY A 27 26.63 8.42 -4.21
C GLY A 27 25.49 8.67 -5.18
N LEU A 28 24.42 7.88 -5.07
CA LEU A 28 23.18 8.13 -5.81
C LEU A 28 22.68 9.54 -5.51
N THR A 29 22.04 10.15 -6.49
CA THR A 29 21.52 11.49 -6.53
C THR A 29 20.06 11.46 -6.97
N VAL A 30 19.34 12.55 -6.74
CA VAL A 30 17.92 12.66 -7.13
C VAL A 30 17.70 12.49 -8.64
N THR A 31 18.71 12.72 -9.47
CA THR A 31 18.64 12.52 -10.93
C THR A 31 18.79 11.07 -11.37
N ASP A 32 19.22 10.17 -10.48
CA ASP A 32 19.29 8.72 -10.76
C ASP A 32 17.90 8.06 -10.82
N TYR A 33 16.82 8.85 -10.65
CA TYR A 33 15.46 8.47 -11.03
C TYR A 33 15.32 8.25 -12.54
N ALA A 34 16.15 8.92 -13.34
CA ALA A 34 16.12 8.81 -14.79
C ALA A 34 16.66 7.45 -15.24
N PRO A 35 15.92 6.70 -16.08
CA PRO A 35 16.44 5.47 -16.65
C PRO A 35 17.54 5.73 -17.68
N SER A 36 18.20 4.64 -18.09
CA SER A 36 19.14 4.64 -19.20
C SER A 36 18.43 4.22 -20.49
N THR A 37 18.49 5.06 -21.52
CA THR A 37 17.97 4.78 -22.86
C THR A 37 19.10 4.55 -23.85
N GLY A 38 18.82 3.87 -24.97
CA GLY A 38 19.85 3.58 -25.97
C GLY A 38 20.84 2.48 -25.55
N VAL A 39 20.45 1.64 -24.58
CA VAL A 39 21.28 0.58 -24.03
C VAL A 39 21.37 -0.58 -25.02
N THR A 40 22.53 -1.22 -25.09
CA THR A 40 22.70 -2.40 -25.92
C THR A 40 21.87 -3.57 -25.40
N CYS A 41 20.98 -4.09 -26.24
CA CYS A 41 20.16 -5.24 -25.89
C CYS A 41 20.99 -6.51 -25.73
N PRO A 42 20.66 -7.37 -24.74
CA PRO A 42 21.28 -8.69 -24.64
C PRO A 42 20.87 -9.55 -25.83
N GLN A 43 21.70 -10.56 -26.13
CA GLN A 43 21.42 -11.51 -27.21
C GLN A 43 20.35 -12.55 -26.85
N THR A 44 20.01 -12.66 -25.57
CA THR A 44 18.93 -13.51 -25.07
C THR A 44 17.57 -12.84 -25.30
N SER A 45 16.51 -13.66 -25.48
CA SER A 45 15.15 -13.14 -25.56
C SER A 45 14.80 -12.39 -24.29
N LEU A 46 14.27 -11.18 -24.43
CA LEU A 46 13.76 -10.37 -23.32
C LEU A 46 12.30 -10.71 -22.98
N LEU A 47 11.58 -11.27 -23.95
CA LEU A 47 10.16 -11.58 -23.84
C LEU A 47 9.94 -13.09 -23.70
N ARG A 48 9.00 -13.45 -22.82
CA ARG A 48 8.46 -14.79 -22.64
C ARG A 48 6.97 -14.75 -22.95
N VAL A 49 6.55 -15.52 -23.96
CA VAL A 49 5.14 -15.64 -24.35
C VAL A 49 4.68 -17.07 -24.05
N PHE A 50 3.51 -17.18 -23.44
CA PHE A 50 2.90 -18.45 -23.06
C PHE A 50 1.40 -18.43 -23.41
N SER A 51 0.68 -19.52 -23.18
CA SER A 51 -0.76 -19.60 -23.44
C SER A 51 -1.56 -19.69 -22.16
N ALA A 52 -2.83 -19.29 -22.21
CA ALA A 52 -3.75 -19.42 -21.09
C ALA A 52 -3.82 -20.88 -20.55
N GLN A 53 -3.78 -21.86 -21.44
CA GLN A 53 -3.85 -23.28 -21.07
C GLN A 53 -2.52 -23.88 -20.59
N ASN A 54 -1.40 -23.23 -20.90
CA ASN A 54 -0.06 -23.68 -20.51
C ASN A 54 0.74 -22.51 -19.94
N GLN A 55 0.26 -21.97 -18.82
CA GLN A 55 0.95 -20.94 -18.07
C GLN A 55 2.35 -21.44 -17.66
N SER A 56 3.35 -20.56 -17.78
CA SER A 56 4.69 -20.81 -17.28
C SER A 56 5.10 -19.68 -16.36
N LEU A 57 5.83 -19.99 -15.29
CA LEU A 57 6.50 -18.99 -14.47
C LEU A 57 7.89 -18.70 -15.03
N ASN A 58 8.49 -17.58 -14.64
CA ASN A 58 9.90 -17.35 -14.89
C ASN A 58 10.73 -18.48 -14.24
N PRO A 59 11.74 -19.06 -14.91
CA PRO A 59 12.58 -20.10 -14.31
C PRO A 59 13.23 -19.69 -12.98
N SER A 60 13.63 -18.43 -12.84
CA SER A 60 14.19 -17.91 -11.59
C SER A 60 13.14 -17.71 -10.49
N GLU A 61 11.85 -17.52 -10.82
CA GLU A 61 10.76 -17.59 -9.83
C GLU A 61 10.60 -19.04 -9.34
N ILE A 62 10.65 -20.02 -10.25
CA ILE A 62 10.60 -21.45 -9.89
C ILE A 62 11.76 -21.81 -8.97
N ASP A 63 12.99 -21.42 -9.32
CA ASP A 63 14.19 -21.67 -8.52
C ASP A 63 14.12 -20.98 -7.15
N PHE A 64 13.61 -19.75 -7.09
CA PHE A 64 13.40 -19.03 -5.84
C PHE A 64 12.42 -19.78 -4.95
N ILE A 65 11.27 -20.20 -5.48
CA ILE A 65 10.23 -20.87 -4.71
C ILE A 65 10.67 -22.23 -4.23
N GLN A 66 11.35 -23.04 -5.06
CA GLN A 66 11.94 -24.31 -4.64
C GLN A 66 12.99 -24.12 -3.53
N GLY A 67 13.78 -23.05 -3.62
CA GLY A 67 14.72 -22.72 -2.56
C GLY A 67 14.06 -22.25 -1.27
N ARG A 68 13.02 -21.42 -1.40
CA ARG A 68 12.21 -20.96 -0.29
C ARG A 68 11.45 -22.09 0.39
N GLU A 69 10.97 -23.10 -0.33
CA GLU A 69 10.35 -24.28 0.25
C GLU A 69 11.28 -24.97 1.27
N ARG A 70 12.60 -24.98 1.05
CA ARG A 70 13.55 -25.50 2.04
C ARG A 70 13.58 -24.65 3.32
N VAL A 71 13.45 -23.34 3.20
CA VAL A 71 13.38 -22.40 4.34
C VAL A 71 12.03 -22.51 5.06
N THR A 72 10.93 -22.57 4.31
CA THR A 72 9.59 -22.64 4.91
C THR A 72 9.36 -23.98 5.61
N LEU A 73 10.01 -25.08 5.20
CA LEU A 73 9.97 -26.34 5.94
C LEU A 73 10.50 -26.20 7.38
N GLU A 74 11.61 -25.49 7.58
CA GLU A 74 12.12 -25.20 8.92
C GLU A 74 11.17 -24.27 9.69
N ALA A 75 10.60 -23.27 9.00
CA ALA A 75 9.62 -22.36 9.58
C ALA A 75 8.34 -23.08 10.02
N TRP A 76 7.82 -24.02 9.23
CA TRP A 76 6.67 -24.86 9.55
C TRP A 76 6.94 -25.71 10.79
N ASN A 77 8.12 -26.36 10.86
CA ASN A 77 8.52 -27.13 12.03
C ASN A 77 8.71 -26.24 13.28
N THR A 78 9.17 -25.00 13.11
CA THR A 78 9.32 -24.05 14.22
C THR A 78 7.96 -23.54 14.72
N TRP A 79 7.01 -23.30 13.81
CA TRP A 79 5.71 -22.72 14.14
C TRP A 79 4.71 -23.75 14.66
N ILE A 80 4.63 -24.92 14.02
CA ILE A 80 3.63 -25.97 14.30
C ILE A 80 4.23 -27.17 15.04
N GLY A 81 5.54 -27.40 14.92
CA GLY A 81 6.18 -28.61 15.42
C GLY A 81 5.64 -29.86 14.71
N ASN A 82 5.41 -30.92 15.49
CA ASN A 82 4.76 -32.15 14.99
C ASN A 82 3.23 -32.05 14.93
N GLY A 83 2.65 -30.87 15.17
CA GLY A 83 1.20 -30.65 15.18
C GLY A 83 0.46 -31.26 16.37
N SER A 84 1.15 -31.75 17.40
CA SER A 84 0.51 -32.38 18.56
C SER A 84 -0.40 -31.43 19.34
N THR A 85 -0.07 -30.14 19.41
CA THR A 85 -0.94 -29.09 19.98
C THR A 85 -2.26 -28.98 19.22
N LEU A 86 -2.21 -29.16 17.89
CA LEU A 86 -3.38 -29.15 17.01
C LEU A 86 -4.09 -30.50 16.94
N GLY A 87 -3.62 -31.52 17.67
CA GLY A 87 -4.20 -32.87 17.64
C GLY A 87 -3.76 -33.74 16.46
N TYR A 88 -2.62 -33.43 15.83
CA TYR A 88 -2.03 -34.23 14.75
C TYR A 88 -0.68 -34.84 15.13
N ASN A 89 -0.19 -35.74 14.29
CA ASN A 89 1.19 -36.22 14.31
C ASN A 89 1.75 -36.09 12.89
N MET A 90 2.24 -34.88 12.58
CA MET A 90 2.69 -34.49 11.25
C MET A 90 4.19 -34.33 11.21
N SER A 91 4.72 -34.47 10.00
CA SER A 91 6.07 -34.05 9.65
C SER A 91 5.99 -33.33 8.32
N PHE A 92 6.54 -32.12 8.25
CA PHE A 92 6.54 -31.33 7.02
C PHE A 92 7.68 -31.80 6.10
N SER A 93 7.34 -32.02 4.83
CA SER A 93 8.23 -32.33 3.72
C SER A 93 7.87 -31.48 2.51
N ALA A 94 8.75 -31.44 1.51
CA ALA A 94 8.51 -30.67 0.29
C ALA A 94 7.19 -31.06 -0.42
N ASP A 95 6.75 -32.31 -0.26
CA ASP A 95 5.54 -32.83 -0.92
C ASP A 95 4.24 -32.45 -0.20
N ASN A 96 4.29 -32.10 1.09
CA ASN A 96 3.09 -31.89 1.90
C ASN A 96 2.97 -30.51 2.55
N ALA A 97 4.04 -29.70 2.55
CA ALA A 97 4.01 -28.35 3.11
C ALA A 97 3.11 -27.43 2.26
N PRO A 98 2.10 -26.76 2.86
CA PRO A 98 1.27 -25.82 2.13
C PRO A 98 2.06 -24.65 1.59
N ARG A 99 1.74 -24.23 0.36
CA ARG A 99 2.16 -22.92 -0.17
C ARG A 99 1.18 -21.85 0.26
N VAL A 100 1.68 -20.83 0.96
CA VAL A 100 0.88 -19.73 1.50
C VAL A 100 1.19 -18.44 0.74
N GLY A 101 0.15 -17.70 0.34
CA GLY A 101 0.28 -16.34 -0.21
C GLY A 101 -0.32 -15.29 0.72
N ILE A 102 0.22 -14.08 0.72
CA ILE A 102 -0.34 -12.93 1.45
C ILE A 102 -0.65 -11.81 0.46
N GLY A 103 -1.88 -11.32 0.43
CA GLY A 103 -2.31 -10.19 -0.38
C GLY A 103 -2.60 -8.96 0.48
N LEU A 104 -1.91 -7.84 0.18
CA LEU A 104 -2.00 -6.57 0.90
C LEU A 104 -2.77 -5.55 0.07
N SER A 105 -3.93 -5.12 0.58
CA SER A 105 -4.86 -4.25 -0.14
C SER A 105 -4.38 -2.82 -0.39
N GLY A 106 -5.12 -2.10 -1.24
CA GLY A 106 -5.02 -0.67 -1.44
C GLY A 106 -5.78 0.18 -0.43
N GLY A 107 -5.60 1.50 -0.49
CA GLY A 107 -6.18 2.45 0.46
C GLY A 107 -5.19 3.44 1.08
N GLY A 108 -4.17 3.86 0.34
CA GLY A 108 -3.21 4.88 0.79
C GLY A 108 -2.43 4.50 2.06
N PHE A 109 -2.10 5.51 2.89
CA PHE A 109 -1.38 5.29 4.15
C PHE A 109 -2.17 4.40 5.13
N ARG A 110 -3.51 4.43 5.09
CA ARG A 110 -4.35 3.52 5.89
C ARG A 110 -4.01 2.07 5.57
N ALA A 111 -3.93 1.73 4.30
CA ALA A 111 -3.62 0.38 3.84
C ALA A 111 -2.18 -0.03 4.18
N SER A 112 -1.21 0.88 4.01
CA SER A 112 0.19 0.61 4.40
C SER A 112 0.30 0.33 5.91
N LEU A 113 -0.35 1.13 6.76
CA LEU A 113 -0.36 0.94 8.21
C LEU A 113 -1.14 -0.31 8.64
N TYR A 114 -2.29 -0.58 8.01
CA TYR A 114 -3.08 -1.77 8.29
C TYR A 114 -2.33 -3.04 7.92
N GLY A 115 -1.79 -3.09 6.70
CA GLY A 115 -0.91 -4.19 6.27
C GLY A 115 0.28 -4.37 7.20
N ALA A 116 0.93 -3.28 7.62
CA ALA A 116 2.07 -3.33 8.54
C ALA A 116 1.66 -3.93 9.90
N GLY A 117 0.54 -3.47 10.47
CA GLY A 117 0.00 -4.00 11.73
C GLY A 117 -0.33 -5.49 11.63
N VAL A 118 -0.97 -5.93 10.54
CA VAL A 118 -1.28 -7.34 10.30
C VAL A 118 0.00 -8.16 10.16
N LEU A 119 0.97 -7.73 9.33
CA LEU A 119 2.24 -8.43 9.19
C LEU A 119 2.99 -8.52 10.52
N ASN A 120 2.97 -7.48 11.35
CA ASN A 120 3.58 -7.50 12.68
C ASN A 120 2.94 -8.58 13.59
N SER A 121 1.65 -8.85 13.43
CA SER A 121 0.92 -9.92 14.13
C SER A 121 1.17 -11.32 13.57
N LEU A 122 1.67 -11.43 12.34
CA LEU A 122 1.99 -12.70 11.68
C LEU A 122 3.49 -13.04 11.73
N ASP A 123 4.32 -12.10 12.18
CA ASP A 123 5.77 -12.20 12.18
C ASP A 123 6.32 -12.89 13.44
N ALA A 124 7.02 -14.00 13.28
CA ALA A 124 7.69 -14.73 14.36
C ALA A 124 8.83 -13.93 15.04
N ARG A 125 9.31 -12.83 14.42
CA ARG A 125 10.26 -11.90 15.04
C ARG A 125 9.61 -11.04 16.13
N ASN A 126 8.29 -10.95 16.15
CA ASN A 126 7.53 -10.31 17.22
C ASN A 126 7.18 -11.33 18.31
N ALA A 127 7.70 -11.13 19.53
CA ALA A 127 7.52 -12.06 20.63
C ALA A 127 6.06 -12.23 21.05
N SER A 128 5.26 -11.15 21.04
CA SER A 128 3.84 -11.17 21.39
C SER A 128 3.01 -11.91 20.33
N ALA A 129 3.32 -11.72 19.04
CA ALA A 129 2.70 -12.48 17.96
C ALA A 129 3.01 -13.97 18.05
N LYS A 130 4.28 -14.31 18.32
CA LYS A 130 4.70 -15.70 18.54
C LYS A 130 3.99 -16.33 19.74
N GLN A 131 3.84 -15.60 20.84
CA GLN A 131 3.11 -16.06 22.01
C GLN A 131 1.61 -16.27 21.71
N ALA A 132 1.01 -15.41 20.88
CA ALA A 132 -0.38 -15.54 20.45
C ALA A 132 -0.62 -16.69 19.46
N GLY A 133 0.44 -17.32 18.94
CA GLY A 133 0.36 -18.44 17.99
C GLY A 133 0.17 -18.03 16.53
N THR A 134 -0.08 -16.75 16.23
CA THR A 134 -0.17 -16.21 14.87
C THR A 134 1.20 -15.91 14.26
N GLY A 135 2.19 -15.57 15.10
CA GLY A 135 3.57 -15.30 14.70
C GLY A 135 4.25 -16.56 14.15
N GLY A 136 4.58 -16.55 12.87
CA GLY A 136 5.09 -17.69 12.11
C GLY A 136 4.44 -17.82 10.73
N LEU A 137 3.21 -17.31 10.57
CA LEU A 137 2.51 -17.33 9.29
C LEU A 137 3.27 -16.56 8.19
N LEU A 138 3.92 -15.43 8.53
CA LEU A 138 4.77 -14.70 7.58
C LEU A 138 6.00 -15.52 7.18
N GLN A 139 6.61 -16.27 8.11
CA GLN A 139 7.80 -17.07 7.83
C GLN A 139 7.51 -18.25 6.91
N VAL A 140 6.28 -18.79 6.90
CA VAL A 140 5.88 -19.88 6.01
C VAL A 140 5.28 -19.39 4.68
N ALA A 141 5.07 -18.08 4.50
CA ALA A 141 4.53 -17.50 3.27
C ALA A 141 5.49 -17.64 2.09
N SER A 142 5.03 -18.22 0.97
CA SER A 142 5.76 -18.37 -0.28
C SER A 142 5.73 -17.09 -1.11
N TYR A 143 4.58 -16.39 -1.13
CA TYR A 143 4.35 -15.19 -1.95
C TYR A 143 3.78 -14.04 -1.12
N MET A 144 4.08 -12.81 -1.52
CA MET A 144 3.49 -11.58 -1.00
C MET A 144 3.15 -10.65 -2.15
N ALA A 145 1.86 -10.33 -2.30
CA ALA A 145 1.37 -9.41 -3.31
C ALA A 145 0.85 -8.12 -2.66
N GLY A 146 1.10 -6.98 -3.29
CA GLY A 146 0.61 -5.67 -2.86
C GLY A 146 0.09 -4.84 -4.03
N LEU A 147 -0.90 -4.00 -3.76
CA LEU A 147 -1.35 -2.97 -4.71
C LEU A 147 -1.61 -1.66 -3.98
N SER A 148 -1.51 -0.53 -4.68
CA SER A 148 -1.76 0.81 -4.11
C SER A 148 -1.03 1.01 -2.77
N GLY A 149 -1.69 1.41 -1.69
CA GLY A 149 -1.07 1.52 -0.36
C GLY A 149 -0.35 0.25 0.15
N GLY A 150 -0.83 -0.95 -0.20
CA GLY A 150 -0.17 -2.22 0.09
C GLY A 150 1.11 -2.44 -0.74
N SER A 151 1.21 -1.81 -1.91
CA SER A 151 2.46 -1.78 -2.69
C SER A 151 3.53 -0.93 -2.00
N TRP A 152 3.17 0.14 -1.30
CA TRP A 152 4.14 0.98 -0.58
C TRP A 152 4.79 0.23 0.58
N LEU A 153 3.97 -0.54 1.32
CA LEU A 153 4.44 -1.46 2.36
C LEU A 153 5.35 -2.53 1.76
N THR A 154 4.91 -3.19 0.68
CA THR A 154 5.70 -4.21 0.00
C THR A 154 7.03 -3.64 -0.45
N SER A 155 7.03 -2.53 -1.19
CA SER A 155 8.24 -1.86 -1.65
C SER A 155 9.18 -1.46 -0.52
N SER A 156 8.65 -0.85 0.55
CA SER A 156 9.42 -0.49 1.74
C SER A 156 10.05 -1.72 2.40
N LEU A 157 9.39 -2.86 2.46
CA LEU A 157 9.98 -4.07 3.03
C LEU A 157 11.17 -4.53 2.17
N TYR A 158 11.00 -4.71 0.87
CA TYR A 158 12.06 -5.30 0.03
C TYR A 158 13.20 -4.34 -0.29
N ALA A 159 12.92 -3.05 -0.51
CA ALA A 159 13.95 -2.04 -0.78
C ALA A 159 14.84 -1.74 0.44
N ASN A 160 14.37 -2.09 1.65
CA ASN A 160 15.07 -1.79 2.90
C ASN A 160 15.59 -3.06 3.61
N ASP A 161 15.84 -4.17 2.89
CA ASP A 161 16.35 -5.45 3.44
C ASP A 161 15.41 -6.11 4.48
N PHE A 162 14.10 -5.97 4.28
CA PHE A 162 13.02 -6.63 5.02
C PHE A 162 13.17 -6.54 6.57
N PRO A 163 13.21 -5.32 7.14
CA PRO A 163 13.35 -5.13 8.58
C PRO A 163 12.14 -5.66 9.34
N THR A 164 12.17 -5.59 10.68
CA THR A 164 10.95 -5.76 11.46
C THR A 164 9.98 -4.61 11.17
N ILE A 165 8.68 -4.82 11.34
CA ILE A 165 7.68 -3.76 11.12
C ILE A 165 7.95 -2.55 12.03
N GLN A 166 8.38 -2.78 13.27
CA GLN A 166 8.68 -1.71 14.21
C GLN A 166 9.85 -0.86 13.72
N ASP A 167 10.95 -1.48 13.28
CA ASP A 167 12.11 -0.74 12.75
C ASP A 167 11.79 -0.02 11.43
N MET A 168 10.92 -0.60 10.59
CA MET A 168 10.48 0.02 9.34
C MET A 168 9.64 1.27 9.58
N VAL A 169 8.67 1.18 10.50
CA VAL A 169 7.69 2.26 10.73
C VAL A 169 8.28 3.35 11.61
N PHE A 170 8.95 2.99 12.72
CA PHE A 170 9.40 3.93 13.73
C PHE A 170 10.91 4.24 13.68
N GLY A 171 11.67 3.49 12.87
CA GLY A 171 13.13 3.56 12.88
C GLY A 171 13.73 2.85 14.08
N ASN A 172 15.06 2.70 14.06
CA ASN A 172 15.81 2.02 15.13
C ASN A 172 16.81 2.95 15.85
N GLY A 173 16.78 4.24 15.52
CA GLY A 173 17.67 5.27 16.09
C GLY A 173 19.14 5.17 15.66
N ASN A 174 19.48 4.28 14.72
CA ASN A 174 20.83 4.09 14.21
C ASN A 174 20.87 4.30 12.68
N ASP A 175 20.79 3.22 11.92
CA ASP A 175 20.91 3.19 10.46
C ASP A 175 19.56 3.26 9.74
N ARG A 176 18.44 3.31 10.49
CA ARG A 176 17.08 3.38 9.93
C ARG A 176 16.29 4.53 10.55
N ALA A 177 15.88 5.47 9.71
CA ALA A 177 15.05 6.61 10.12
C ALA A 177 13.59 6.23 10.37
N GLY A 178 13.12 5.13 9.76
CA GLY A 178 11.71 4.76 9.74
C GLY A 178 10.90 5.57 8.73
N TRP A 179 9.60 5.31 8.68
CA TRP A 179 8.69 6.10 7.86
C TRP A 179 8.49 7.51 8.45
N LEU A 180 8.45 8.51 7.58
CA LEU A 180 8.28 9.92 7.96
C LEU A 180 6.84 10.39 7.75
N LEU A 181 5.85 9.60 8.19
CA LEU A 181 4.43 9.87 7.90
C LEU A 181 3.86 11.10 8.61
N ASP A 182 4.57 11.67 9.58
CA ASP A 182 4.16 12.89 10.27
C ASP A 182 4.54 14.17 9.51
N LEU A 183 5.36 14.04 8.47
CA LEU A 183 5.50 15.06 7.43
C LEU A 183 4.44 14.77 6.37
N ASP A 184 3.71 15.79 5.94
CA ASP A 184 2.72 15.63 4.88
C ASP A 184 3.40 15.32 3.54
N LEU A 185 2.79 14.44 2.76
CA LEU A 185 3.35 13.97 1.49
C LEU A 185 3.63 15.12 0.50
N PHE A 186 2.83 16.18 0.53
CA PHE A 186 2.95 17.32 -0.38
C PHE A 186 3.16 18.66 0.31
N LEU A 187 2.79 18.80 1.58
CA LEU A 187 3.01 20.01 2.38
C LEU A 187 3.91 19.73 3.61
N PRO A 188 5.12 19.15 3.42
CA PRO A 188 5.94 18.65 4.52
C PRO A 188 6.38 19.71 5.53
N ASP A 189 6.50 20.99 5.13
CA ASP A 189 6.76 22.12 6.04
C ASP A 189 5.51 23.02 6.25
N GLY A 190 4.31 22.43 6.13
CA GLY A 190 3.02 23.11 6.34
C GLY A 190 2.49 23.85 5.10
N ASP A 191 1.42 24.63 5.30
CA ASP A 191 0.58 25.17 4.21
C ASP A 191 1.24 26.27 3.37
N ASP A 192 2.37 26.84 3.81
CA ASP A 192 3.12 27.84 3.03
C ASP A 192 3.96 27.16 1.94
N ILE A 193 3.36 26.92 0.79
CA ILE A 193 4.01 26.27 -0.35
C ILE A 193 5.22 27.05 -0.88
N PHE A 194 5.39 28.33 -0.53
CA PHE A 194 6.47 29.19 -1.04
C PHE A 194 7.64 29.34 -0.07
N ASN A 195 7.58 28.72 1.09
CA ASN A 195 8.69 28.73 2.04
C ASN A 195 9.91 27.97 1.49
N ASP A 196 11.10 28.25 2.05
CA ASP A 196 12.36 27.72 1.53
C ASP A 196 12.41 26.18 1.54
N ASP A 197 11.86 25.53 2.57
CA ASP A 197 11.91 24.08 2.76
C ASP A 197 10.97 23.35 1.78
N ASN A 198 9.72 23.79 1.64
CA ASN A 198 8.78 23.28 0.64
C ASN A 198 9.31 23.51 -0.78
N GLN A 199 9.89 24.69 -1.07
CA GLN A 199 10.50 24.95 -2.38
C GLN A 199 11.70 24.04 -2.66
N ALA A 200 12.54 23.75 -1.66
CA ALA A 200 13.65 22.80 -1.79
C ALA A 200 13.15 21.38 -2.08
N TYR A 201 12.10 20.93 -1.37
CA TYR A 201 11.46 19.64 -1.60
C TYR A 201 10.89 19.51 -3.02
N TYR A 202 10.10 20.49 -3.48
CA TYR A 202 9.54 20.49 -4.84
C TYR A 202 10.64 20.57 -5.91
N GLY A 203 11.66 21.39 -5.68
CA GLY A 203 12.82 21.49 -6.57
C GLY A 203 13.53 20.14 -6.72
N SER A 204 13.68 19.39 -5.64
CA SER A 204 14.27 18.04 -5.66
C SER A 204 13.45 17.05 -6.49
N ILE A 205 12.14 16.98 -6.24
CA ILE A 205 11.21 16.16 -7.02
C ILE A 205 11.31 16.51 -8.50
N MET A 206 11.34 17.80 -8.83
CA MET A 206 11.46 18.27 -10.20
C MET A 206 12.75 17.92 -10.89
N LEU A 207 13.88 17.94 -10.19
CA LEU A 207 15.13 17.46 -10.77
C LEU A 207 15.04 15.99 -11.17
N SER A 208 14.35 15.15 -10.40
CA SER A 208 14.09 13.75 -10.78
C SER A 208 13.25 13.66 -12.06
N VAL A 209 12.10 14.34 -12.10
CA VAL A 209 11.16 14.26 -13.24
C VAL A 209 11.77 14.84 -14.52
N ILE A 210 12.44 15.99 -14.44
CA ILE A 210 13.17 16.60 -15.56
C ILE A 210 14.27 15.66 -16.05
N ALA A 211 15.00 14.99 -15.15
CA ALA A 211 16.03 14.03 -15.54
C ALA A 211 15.43 12.87 -16.35
N LYS A 212 14.28 12.31 -15.95
CA LYS A 212 13.58 11.27 -16.73
C LYS A 212 13.09 11.82 -18.07
N ALA A 213 12.43 12.97 -18.10
CA ALA A 213 11.95 13.61 -19.33
C ALA A 213 13.11 13.87 -20.33
N SER A 214 14.29 14.23 -19.83
CA SER A 214 15.49 14.45 -20.66
C SER A 214 15.99 13.19 -21.40
N LYS A 215 15.49 12.00 -21.02
CA LYS A 215 15.75 10.73 -21.71
C LYS A 215 14.77 10.45 -22.86
N GLY A 216 13.82 11.35 -23.11
CA GLY A 216 12.80 11.21 -24.15
C GLY A 216 11.64 10.30 -23.75
N LEU A 217 11.39 10.18 -22.43
CA LEU A 217 10.27 9.41 -21.89
C LEU A 217 9.18 10.34 -21.40
N ASP A 218 7.94 9.90 -21.58
CA ASP A 218 6.78 10.64 -21.13
C ASP A 218 6.68 10.62 -19.60
N THR A 219 6.32 11.78 -19.04
CA THR A 219 6.08 11.96 -17.60
C THR A 219 4.64 12.40 -17.36
N SER A 220 4.12 12.13 -16.17
CA SER A 220 2.75 12.42 -15.74
C SER A 220 2.70 12.78 -14.26
N LEU A 221 1.50 12.99 -13.70
CA LEU A 221 1.29 13.19 -12.25
C LEU A 221 1.81 12.03 -11.39
N THR A 222 1.95 10.83 -11.98
CA THR A 222 2.54 9.68 -11.31
C THR A 222 4.01 9.91 -10.95
N ASP A 223 4.79 10.63 -11.75
CA ASP A 223 6.22 10.84 -11.50
C ASP A 223 6.50 11.64 -10.21
N PRO A 224 5.96 12.86 -10.00
CA PRO A 224 6.13 13.58 -8.74
C PRO A 224 5.48 12.86 -7.56
N TRP A 225 4.38 12.13 -7.77
CA TRP A 225 3.76 11.27 -6.75
C TRP A 225 4.70 10.15 -6.30
N SER A 226 5.29 9.41 -7.25
CA SER A 226 6.29 8.37 -6.99
C SER A 226 7.49 8.88 -6.20
N ARG A 227 7.97 10.08 -6.56
CA ARG A 227 9.07 10.72 -5.84
C ARG A 227 8.65 11.10 -4.43
N ALA A 228 7.49 11.74 -4.24
CA ALA A 228 6.98 12.05 -2.92
C ALA A 228 6.89 10.77 -2.06
N LEU A 229 6.28 9.69 -2.55
CA LEU A 229 6.22 8.40 -1.84
C LEU A 229 7.60 7.86 -1.45
N SER A 230 8.60 8.00 -2.33
CA SER A 230 9.96 7.53 -2.07
C SER A 230 10.59 8.18 -0.84
N TYR A 231 10.29 9.45 -0.56
CA TYR A 231 10.78 10.15 0.64
C TYR A 231 10.29 9.51 1.94
N HIS A 232 9.10 8.90 1.94
CA HIS A 232 8.50 8.32 3.13
C HIS A 232 8.74 6.82 3.28
N PHE A 233 8.86 6.08 2.17
CA PHE A 233 8.89 4.61 2.18
C PHE A 233 10.23 3.98 1.82
N LEU A 234 11.13 4.70 1.14
CA LEU A 234 12.43 4.16 0.72
C LEU A 234 13.56 4.70 1.60
N ASN A 235 14.68 3.96 1.62
CA ASN A 235 15.90 4.38 2.32
C ASN A 235 16.48 5.70 1.77
N GLN A 236 17.47 6.23 2.48
CA GLN A 236 18.23 7.46 2.18
C GLN A 236 17.54 8.78 2.58
N THR A 237 16.29 8.73 3.03
CA THR A 237 15.62 9.90 3.63
C THR A 237 15.63 9.80 5.15
N THR A 238 15.94 10.91 5.79
CA THR A 238 15.91 11.13 7.24
C THR A 238 15.31 12.51 7.49
N ARG A 239 14.92 12.82 8.73
CA ARG A 239 14.48 14.18 9.07
C ARG A 239 15.55 15.24 8.82
N ALA A 240 16.83 14.89 8.96
CA ALA A 240 17.93 15.84 8.84
C ALA A 240 18.22 16.25 7.40
N ASN A 241 17.86 15.42 6.42
CA ASN A 241 18.11 15.67 5.01
C ASN A 241 16.84 15.79 4.16
N PHE A 242 15.63 15.77 4.76
CA PHE A 242 14.36 15.77 4.03
C PHE A 242 14.22 16.94 3.03
N PHE A 243 14.75 18.11 3.37
CA PHE A 243 14.69 19.33 2.54
C PHE A 243 15.99 19.63 1.81
N THR A 244 16.86 18.64 1.61
CA THR A 244 18.19 18.81 0.99
C THR A 244 18.40 17.76 -0.07
N ASN A 245 19.29 17.98 -1.04
CA ASN A 245 19.69 16.95 -2.02
C ASN A 245 20.98 16.23 -1.63
N ASP A 246 21.26 16.11 -0.33
CA ASP A 246 22.45 15.44 0.18
C ASP A 246 22.38 13.91 0.04
N SER A 247 21.21 13.38 -0.33
CA SER A 247 21.01 11.98 -0.74
C SER A 247 20.10 11.88 -1.96
N ALA A 248 19.89 10.66 -2.46
CA ALA A 248 19.00 10.40 -3.59
C ALA A 248 17.51 10.31 -3.21
N HIS A 249 17.19 10.20 -1.91
CA HIS A 249 15.82 10.01 -1.43
C HIS A 249 15.08 8.88 -2.16
N GLY A 250 15.71 7.71 -2.23
CA GLY A 250 15.17 6.54 -2.93
C GLY A 250 15.52 6.45 -4.41
N ALA A 251 15.87 7.56 -5.08
CA ALA A 251 16.17 7.56 -6.50
C ALA A 251 17.34 6.60 -6.85
N GLY A 252 17.17 5.83 -7.93
CA GLY A 252 18.14 4.82 -8.38
C GLY A 252 18.00 3.46 -7.69
N GLN A 253 17.07 3.27 -6.75
CA GLN A 253 16.74 1.95 -6.22
C GLN A 253 15.80 1.23 -7.19
N LEU A 254 16.25 0.12 -7.80
CA LEU A 254 15.47 -0.60 -8.81
C LEU A 254 14.76 -1.82 -8.22
N TRP A 255 13.51 -2.07 -8.64
CA TRP A 255 12.76 -3.26 -8.24
C TRP A 255 13.46 -4.55 -8.73
N SER A 256 14.04 -4.52 -9.94
CA SER A 256 14.88 -5.57 -10.51
C SER A 256 16.21 -5.79 -9.78
N ASN A 257 16.60 -4.92 -8.84
CA ASN A 257 17.78 -5.12 -7.98
C ASN A 257 17.46 -5.88 -6.69
N ILE A 258 16.20 -6.15 -6.34
CA ILE A 258 15.85 -6.95 -5.15
C ILE A 258 16.58 -8.31 -5.10
N PRO A 259 16.82 -9.03 -6.21
CA PRO A 259 17.57 -10.28 -6.19
C PRO A 259 19.01 -10.15 -5.71
N THR A 260 19.55 -8.92 -5.65
CA THR A 260 20.88 -8.64 -5.10
C THR A 260 20.89 -8.53 -3.57
N SER A 261 19.72 -8.34 -2.94
CA SER A 261 19.59 -8.26 -1.49
C SER A 261 19.89 -9.61 -0.81
N GLN A 262 20.42 -9.53 0.41
CA GLN A 262 20.74 -10.74 1.17
C GLN A 262 19.49 -11.56 1.49
N VAL A 263 18.39 -10.90 1.85
CA VAL A 263 17.13 -11.57 2.23
C VAL A 263 16.53 -12.38 1.09
N TYR A 264 16.66 -11.89 -0.15
CA TYR A 264 16.21 -12.59 -1.36
C TYR A 264 17.15 -13.76 -1.71
N GLN A 265 18.47 -13.54 -1.71
CA GLN A 265 19.45 -14.60 -1.99
C GLN A 265 19.35 -15.76 -1.00
N GLN A 266 19.04 -15.46 0.26
CA GLN A 266 18.78 -16.45 1.30
C GLN A 266 17.38 -17.06 1.23
N GLN A 267 16.52 -16.57 0.34
CA GLN A 267 15.13 -17.01 0.18
C GLN A 267 14.35 -16.94 1.52
N SER A 268 14.75 -15.99 2.38
CA SER A 268 14.28 -15.85 3.76
C SER A 268 12.95 -15.09 3.86
N VAL A 269 12.58 -14.38 2.79
CA VAL A 269 11.34 -13.60 2.66
C VAL A 269 10.48 -14.14 1.51
N PRO A 270 9.14 -13.89 1.49
CA PRO A 270 8.28 -14.30 0.38
C PRO A 270 8.72 -13.74 -0.97
N PHE A 271 8.25 -14.33 -2.07
CA PHE A 271 8.45 -13.74 -3.40
C PHE A 271 7.51 -12.53 -3.57
N PRO A 272 8.02 -11.32 -3.87
CA PRO A 272 7.19 -10.12 -3.94
C PRO A 272 6.55 -9.89 -5.31
N ILE A 273 5.32 -9.38 -5.30
CA ILE A 273 4.55 -9.01 -6.49
C ILE A 273 3.86 -7.67 -6.22
N ILE A 274 3.93 -6.74 -7.18
CA ILE A 274 3.15 -5.49 -7.15
C ILE A 274 2.20 -5.46 -8.35
N LEU A 275 0.95 -5.04 -8.16
CA LEU A 275 -0.04 -5.00 -9.25
C LEU A 275 -0.27 -3.60 -9.82
N ALA A 276 -0.55 -3.54 -11.11
CA ALA A 276 -1.16 -2.38 -11.77
C ALA A 276 -2.22 -2.84 -12.78
N ASN A 277 -3.19 -1.99 -13.07
CA ASN A 277 -4.14 -2.22 -14.16
C ASN A 277 -3.72 -1.43 -15.40
N SER A 278 -3.97 -1.98 -16.58
CA SER A 278 -3.87 -1.22 -17.83
C SER A 278 -5.23 -0.63 -18.19
N ARG A 279 -5.31 0.70 -18.22
CA ARG A 279 -6.41 1.39 -18.89
C ARG A 279 -6.16 1.26 -20.40
N PRO A 280 -7.13 0.81 -21.21
CA PRO A 280 -6.94 0.74 -22.66
C PRO A 280 -6.49 2.09 -23.22
N ASN A 281 -5.43 2.09 -24.02
CA ASN A 281 -4.79 3.32 -24.52
C ASN A 281 -5.80 4.23 -25.25
N GLY A 282 -5.79 5.52 -24.92
CA GLY A 282 -6.70 6.53 -25.48
C GLY A 282 -8.13 6.47 -24.93
N SER A 283 -8.39 5.67 -23.89
CA SER A 283 -9.64 5.71 -23.15
C SER A 283 -9.60 6.80 -22.08
N ASN A 284 -10.72 7.50 -21.88
CA ASN A 284 -10.91 8.47 -20.80
C ASN A 284 -11.65 7.86 -19.59
N TYR A 285 -11.46 6.56 -19.33
CA TYR A 285 -12.19 5.85 -18.30
C TYR A 285 -11.73 6.27 -16.88
N THR A 286 -12.67 6.75 -16.08
CA THR A 286 -12.48 7.26 -14.70
C THR A 286 -13.16 6.40 -13.62
N GLY A 287 -13.92 5.39 -14.02
CA GLY A 287 -14.65 4.49 -13.12
C GLY A 287 -13.85 3.25 -12.69
N VAL A 288 -14.58 2.24 -12.17
CA VAL A 288 -14.05 0.89 -11.91
C VAL A 288 -13.87 0.13 -13.22
N LEU A 289 -12.64 -0.19 -13.59
CA LEU A 289 -12.33 -0.82 -14.88
C LEU A 289 -13.17 -2.09 -15.12
N PRO A 290 -13.54 -2.36 -16.38
CA PRO A 290 -14.26 -3.57 -16.71
C PRO A 290 -13.41 -4.82 -16.36
N PRO A 291 -14.03 -5.95 -15.98
CA PRO A 291 -13.31 -7.16 -15.58
C PRO A 291 -12.31 -7.72 -16.61
N GLU A 292 -12.50 -7.39 -17.88
CA GLU A 292 -11.63 -7.74 -19.01
C GLU A 292 -10.31 -6.95 -19.04
N ALA A 293 -10.20 -5.87 -18.26
CA ALA A 293 -8.98 -5.07 -18.18
C ALA A 293 -7.79 -5.96 -17.79
N THR A 294 -6.67 -5.74 -18.48
CA THR A 294 -5.46 -6.55 -18.30
C THR A 294 -4.73 -6.10 -17.04
N VAL A 295 -4.47 -7.03 -16.14
CA VAL A 295 -3.71 -6.84 -14.91
C VAL A 295 -2.25 -7.20 -15.15
N PHE A 296 -1.37 -6.30 -14.73
CA PHE A 296 0.07 -6.47 -14.79
C PHE A 296 0.67 -6.70 -13.41
N GLU A 297 1.68 -7.56 -13.37
CA GLU A 297 2.44 -7.94 -12.19
C GLU A 297 3.90 -7.48 -12.34
N PHE A 298 4.36 -6.64 -11.42
CA PHE A 298 5.77 -6.31 -11.24
C PHE A 298 6.38 -7.27 -10.21
N SER A 299 7.06 -8.29 -10.69
CA SER A 299 7.98 -9.07 -9.86
C SER A 299 9.40 -8.54 -10.01
N PRO A 300 10.36 -8.85 -9.13
CA PRO A 300 11.75 -8.45 -9.32
C PRO A 300 12.42 -9.03 -10.58
N LEU A 301 11.75 -9.94 -11.28
CA LEU A 301 12.28 -10.66 -12.43
C LEU A 301 11.65 -10.19 -13.74
N GLU A 302 10.34 -9.94 -13.73
CA GLU A 302 9.56 -9.65 -14.92
C GLU A 302 8.40 -8.69 -14.64
N LEU A 303 8.07 -7.88 -15.64
CA LEU A 303 6.74 -7.28 -15.83
C LEU A 303 5.91 -8.26 -16.63
N ALA A 304 4.87 -8.84 -16.02
CA ALA A 304 4.11 -9.94 -16.58
C ALA A 304 2.60 -9.71 -16.54
N SER A 305 1.87 -10.34 -17.45
CA SER A 305 0.42 -10.53 -17.34
C SER A 305 0.10 -12.01 -17.50
N TYR A 306 -0.48 -12.59 -16.45
CA TYR A 306 -1.01 -13.96 -16.46
C TYR A 306 -2.49 -14.01 -16.91
N ASP A 307 -3.06 -12.88 -17.28
CA ASP A 307 -4.37 -12.84 -17.91
C ASP A 307 -4.35 -13.52 -19.29
N PRO A 308 -5.42 -14.20 -19.69
CA PRO A 308 -5.54 -14.82 -21.01
C PRO A 308 -5.41 -13.83 -22.17
N SER A 309 -5.69 -12.53 -21.96
CA SER A 309 -5.63 -11.49 -22.98
C SER A 309 -4.22 -11.30 -23.54
N LEU A 310 -3.20 -11.36 -22.68
CA LEU A 310 -1.79 -11.11 -23.03
C LEU A 310 -0.91 -12.36 -22.88
N SER A 311 -0.96 -13.05 -21.73
CA SER A 311 -0.13 -14.23 -21.43
C SER A 311 1.34 -14.08 -21.84
N ALA A 312 1.96 -12.98 -21.41
CA ALA A 312 3.34 -12.65 -21.73
C ALA A 312 4.02 -11.92 -20.57
N ALA A 313 5.35 -11.97 -20.58
CA ALA A 313 6.19 -11.32 -19.59
C ALA A 313 7.48 -10.81 -20.25
N ILE A 314 7.96 -9.65 -19.80
CA ILE A 314 9.27 -9.10 -20.17
C ILE A 314 10.18 -9.05 -18.94
N ASP A 315 11.47 -9.33 -19.11
CA ASP A 315 12.50 -9.06 -18.09
C ASP A 315 12.35 -7.63 -17.56
N LEU A 316 12.09 -7.50 -16.25
CA LEU A 316 11.74 -6.21 -15.67
C LEU A 316 12.86 -5.19 -15.82
N LYS A 317 14.13 -5.64 -15.76
CA LYS A 317 15.28 -4.76 -15.95
C LYS A 317 15.20 -4.00 -17.28
N PHE A 318 14.57 -4.61 -18.29
CA PHE A 318 14.42 -4.09 -19.63
C PHE A 318 12.98 -3.67 -19.99
N ALA A 319 12.07 -3.61 -19.03
CA ALA A 319 10.70 -3.17 -19.26
C ALA A 319 10.69 -1.72 -19.82
N GLY A 320 9.91 -1.50 -20.89
CA GLY A 320 9.93 -0.23 -21.63
C GLY A 320 10.89 -0.20 -22.82
N SER A 321 11.66 -1.28 -23.05
CA SER A 321 12.45 -1.42 -24.28
C SER A 321 11.56 -1.44 -25.52
N ASN A 322 12.03 -0.83 -26.62
CA ASN A 322 11.27 -0.78 -27.87
C ASN A 322 11.39 -2.11 -28.62
N LEU A 323 10.40 -2.98 -28.43
CA LEU A 323 10.30 -4.28 -29.07
C LEU A 323 9.17 -4.28 -30.10
N THR A 324 9.27 -5.16 -31.09
CA THR A 324 8.16 -5.51 -32.00
C THR A 324 8.23 -7.00 -32.28
N ASP A 325 7.11 -7.70 -32.18
CA ASP A 325 7.05 -9.17 -32.28
C ASP A 325 8.03 -9.85 -31.29
N GLY A 326 8.16 -9.27 -30.09
CA GLY A 326 9.04 -9.74 -29.02
C GLY A 326 10.54 -9.58 -29.27
N LYS A 327 10.95 -8.80 -30.28
CA LYS A 327 12.36 -8.57 -30.62
C LYS A 327 12.72 -7.08 -30.59
N PRO A 328 13.93 -6.73 -30.13
CA PRO A 328 14.42 -5.35 -30.23
C PRO A 328 14.38 -4.83 -31.67
N VAL A 329 13.89 -3.62 -31.88
CA VAL A 329 13.86 -3.00 -33.22
C VAL A 329 15.25 -2.68 -33.77
N ASN A 330 16.26 -2.57 -32.88
CA ASN A 330 17.68 -2.50 -33.19
C ASN A 330 18.51 -2.82 -31.92
N ASP A 331 19.84 -2.90 -32.06
CA ASP A 331 20.74 -3.27 -30.95
C ASP A 331 20.73 -2.27 -29.78
N GLN A 332 20.33 -1.01 -29.98
CA GLN A 332 20.26 0.03 -28.97
C GLN A 332 18.81 0.32 -28.52
N ALA A 333 17.87 -0.57 -28.82
CA ALA A 333 16.46 -0.36 -28.49
C ALA A 333 16.14 -0.59 -27.01
N CYS A 334 17.11 -1.03 -26.21
CA CYS A 334 16.87 -1.37 -24.81
C CYS A 334 16.90 -0.15 -23.90
N LEU A 335 16.01 -0.22 -22.92
CA LEU A 335 15.88 0.69 -21.81
C LEU A 335 16.26 -0.07 -20.55
N GLU A 336 16.98 0.54 -19.62
CA GLU A 336 17.24 -0.02 -18.29
C GLU A 336 16.85 0.96 -17.18
N GLY A 337 16.27 0.44 -16.09
CA GLY A 337 16.02 1.21 -14.86
C GLY A 337 14.73 2.03 -14.83
N LEU A 338 13.77 1.78 -15.74
CA LEU A 338 12.42 2.38 -15.62
C LEU A 338 11.67 1.81 -14.42
N ASP A 339 12.05 0.62 -13.97
CA ASP A 339 11.55 -0.04 -12.78
C ASP A 339 12.14 0.53 -11.47
N GLU A 340 12.42 1.84 -11.44
CA GLU A 340 12.71 2.55 -10.20
C GLU A 340 11.59 2.24 -9.19
N THR A 341 11.97 1.87 -7.97
CA THR A 341 11.06 1.28 -6.98
C THR A 341 9.94 2.25 -6.61
N GLY A 342 10.26 3.54 -6.50
CA GLY A 342 9.28 4.62 -6.35
C GLY A 342 8.30 4.70 -7.52
N PHE A 343 8.78 4.57 -8.76
CA PHE A 343 7.92 4.54 -9.95
C PHE A 343 7.04 3.29 -10.03
N VAL A 344 7.53 2.11 -9.66
CA VAL A 344 6.73 0.87 -9.60
C VAL A 344 5.59 0.99 -8.58
N MET A 345 5.88 1.42 -7.35
CA MET A 345 4.85 1.56 -6.32
C MET A 345 3.91 2.76 -6.57
N GLY A 346 4.41 3.83 -7.19
CA GLY A 346 3.59 4.96 -7.62
C GLY A 346 2.68 4.59 -8.80
N THR A 347 3.15 3.78 -9.74
CA THR A 347 2.31 3.19 -10.81
C THR A 347 1.16 2.39 -10.22
N SER A 348 1.46 1.52 -9.26
CA SER A 348 0.46 0.72 -8.53
C SER A 348 -0.55 1.54 -7.72
N SER A 349 -0.28 2.84 -7.51
CA SER A 349 -1.13 3.78 -6.77
C SER A 349 -1.51 5.01 -7.61
N SER A 350 -1.44 4.91 -8.93
CA SER A 350 -1.76 6.00 -9.85
C SER A 350 -3.27 6.14 -10.02
N LEU A 351 -3.93 6.75 -9.04
CA LEU A 351 -5.39 6.91 -8.96
C LEU A 351 -5.88 8.23 -9.61
N PHE A 352 -4.99 8.98 -10.28
CA PHE A 352 -5.29 10.32 -10.81
C PHE A 352 -6.46 10.32 -11.80
N ASN A 353 -6.62 9.26 -12.60
CA ASN A 353 -7.77 9.11 -13.50
C ASN A 353 -9.13 9.11 -12.78
N GLN A 354 -9.19 8.68 -11.51
CA GLN A 354 -10.43 8.68 -10.72
C GLN A 354 -10.56 9.95 -9.86
N ILE A 355 -9.43 10.52 -9.42
CA ILE A 355 -9.38 11.72 -8.55
C ILE A 355 -9.70 12.98 -9.35
N LEU A 356 -9.23 13.07 -10.60
CA LEU A 356 -9.39 14.24 -11.45
C LEU A 356 -10.71 14.23 -12.25
N ASP A 357 -11.60 13.28 -11.98
CA ASP A 357 -12.91 13.22 -12.60
C ASP A 357 -13.78 14.39 -12.12
N GLU A 358 -14.13 15.29 -13.05
CA GLU A 358 -14.93 16.49 -12.79
C GLU A 358 -16.33 16.17 -12.23
N ASP A 359 -16.85 14.96 -12.48
CA ASP A 359 -18.14 14.50 -11.96
C ASP A 359 -18.06 14.00 -10.49
N ARG A 360 -16.86 13.90 -9.90
CA ARG A 360 -16.65 13.60 -8.47
C ARG A 360 -16.37 14.85 -7.66
N GLU A 361 -17.31 15.80 -7.70
CA GLU A 361 -17.24 17.12 -7.04
C GLU A 361 -16.81 17.08 -5.56
N GLU A 362 -17.13 16.02 -4.82
CA GLU A 362 -16.83 15.90 -3.38
C GLU A 362 -15.33 15.80 -3.04
N LEU A 363 -14.51 15.16 -3.87
CA LEU A 363 -13.06 15.04 -3.62
C LEU A 363 -12.31 16.33 -4.03
N MET A 364 -12.79 16.98 -5.09
CA MET A 364 -12.26 18.27 -5.56
C MET A 364 -12.71 19.45 -4.70
N ASP A 365 -13.72 19.30 -3.85
CA ASP A 365 -14.12 20.33 -2.89
C ASP A 365 -13.24 20.43 -1.65
N ASN A 366 -12.30 19.49 -1.47
CA ASN A 366 -11.25 19.62 -0.48
C ASN A 366 -10.17 20.62 -0.95
N GLU A 367 -10.01 21.72 -0.21
CA GLU A 367 -9.01 22.77 -0.46
C GLU A 367 -7.58 22.21 -0.57
N TYR A 368 -7.25 21.17 0.20
CA TYR A 368 -5.96 20.48 0.10
C TYR A 368 -5.75 19.85 -1.27
N PHE A 369 -6.76 19.16 -1.83
CA PHE A 369 -6.65 18.52 -3.14
C PHE A 369 -6.56 19.52 -4.28
N LYS A 370 -7.27 20.63 -4.19
CA LYS A 370 -7.12 21.76 -5.14
C LYS A 370 -5.68 22.29 -5.13
N VAL A 371 -5.08 22.45 -3.95
CA VAL A 371 -3.68 22.90 -3.82
C VAL A 371 -2.71 21.87 -4.38
N VAL A 372 -2.85 20.59 -4.01
CA VAL A 372 -1.96 19.50 -4.45
C VAL A 372 -2.05 19.26 -5.95
N THR A 373 -3.25 19.16 -6.52
CA THR A 373 -3.42 18.96 -7.97
C THR A 373 -2.89 20.14 -8.77
N HIS A 374 -3.13 21.38 -8.32
CA HIS A 374 -2.56 22.57 -8.94
C HIS A 374 -1.03 22.62 -8.82
N LEU A 375 -0.48 22.22 -7.67
CA LEU A 375 0.96 22.11 -7.46
C LEU A 375 1.56 21.07 -8.41
N LEU A 376 1.04 19.84 -8.43
CA LEU A 376 1.49 18.79 -9.33
C LEU A 376 1.37 19.20 -10.80
N ALA A 377 0.28 19.89 -11.16
CA ALA A 377 0.09 20.34 -12.52
C ALA A 377 1.08 21.43 -12.95
N ARG A 378 1.43 22.34 -12.03
CA ARG A 378 2.47 23.35 -12.26
C ARG A 378 3.86 22.74 -12.34
N LEU A 379 4.15 21.75 -11.50
CA LEU A 379 5.42 21.05 -11.52
C LEU A 379 5.68 20.43 -12.91
N LEU A 380 4.62 20.04 -13.61
CA LEU A 380 4.73 19.35 -14.90
C LEU A 380 4.58 20.25 -16.14
N GLU A 381 4.38 21.57 -15.99
CA GLU A 381 4.06 22.50 -17.09
C GLU A 381 5.07 22.45 -18.25
N ASP A 382 6.36 22.23 -17.95
CA ASP A 382 7.47 22.24 -18.93
C ASP A 382 7.93 20.83 -19.40
N VAL A 383 7.41 19.75 -18.81
CA VAL A 383 7.87 18.36 -19.06
C VAL A 383 6.74 17.38 -19.45
N ARG A 384 5.53 17.90 -19.67
CA ARG A 384 4.36 17.14 -20.14
C ARG A 384 4.44 16.81 -21.62
N THR A 385 4.20 15.55 -21.94
CA THR A 385 4.25 15.04 -23.31
C THR A 385 3.05 14.18 -23.72
N ARG A 386 2.28 13.61 -22.76
CA ARG A 386 1.09 12.75 -23.01
C ARG A 386 0.08 12.81 -21.84
N ASP A 387 -0.89 11.89 -21.82
CA ASP A 387 -1.90 11.70 -20.76
C ASP A 387 -1.28 11.82 -19.38
N ASP A 388 -1.85 12.73 -18.59
CA ASP A 388 -1.26 13.21 -17.34
C ASP A 388 -1.78 12.46 -16.11
N ASP A 389 -2.85 11.69 -16.27
CA ASP A 389 -3.59 11.02 -15.21
C ASP A 389 -3.25 9.51 -15.04
N VAL A 390 -2.22 9.05 -15.74
CA VAL A 390 -1.77 7.64 -15.76
C VAL A 390 -0.26 7.52 -15.65
N ALA A 391 0.22 6.36 -15.23
CA ALA A 391 1.63 6.02 -15.27
C ALA A 391 2.01 5.57 -16.69
N ASN A 392 2.85 6.37 -17.35
CA ASN A 392 3.27 6.12 -18.73
C ASN A 392 4.44 5.11 -18.79
N TRP A 393 4.19 3.92 -19.33
CA TRP A 393 5.20 2.88 -19.56
C TRP A 393 5.33 2.58 -21.06
N PRO A 394 6.53 2.64 -21.68
CA PRO A 394 6.66 2.25 -23.08
C PRO A 394 6.27 0.77 -23.27
N ASN A 395 5.58 0.47 -24.35
CA ASN A 395 5.02 -0.86 -24.57
C ASN A 395 6.01 -1.81 -25.22
N SER A 396 6.60 -2.70 -24.42
CA SER A 396 7.45 -3.78 -24.94
C SER A 396 6.69 -5.00 -25.47
N PHE A 397 5.35 -5.00 -25.39
CA PHE A 397 4.47 -6.07 -25.86
C PHE A 397 3.85 -5.77 -27.25
N ARG A 398 4.45 -4.86 -28.01
CA ARG A 398 3.94 -4.53 -29.34
C ARG A 398 3.89 -5.73 -30.28
N ASN A 399 2.77 -5.87 -30.98
CA ASN A 399 2.37 -7.00 -31.82
C ASN A 399 2.32 -8.36 -31.08
N VAL A 400 2.36 -8.38 -29.75
CA VAL A 400 2.14 -9.59 -28.95
C VAL A 400 0.64 -9.78 -28.76
N ALA A 401 0.18 -11.02 -28.91
CA ALA A 401 -1.23 -11.41 -28.76
C ALA A 401 -2.21 -10.47 -29.53
N PRO A 402 -2.00 -10.22 -30.84
CA PRO A 402 -2.69 -9.14 -31.56
C PRO A 402 -4.21 -9.31 -31.68
N SER A 403 -4.73 -10.51 -31.41
CA SER A 403 -6.16 -10.81 -31.42
C SER A 403 -6.86 -10.60 -30.07
N THR A 404 -6.12 -10.52 -28.97
CA THR A 404 -6.68 -10.56 -27.61
C THR A 404 -6.16 -9.46 -26.69
N PHE A 405 -4.96 -8.94 -26.93
CA PHE A 405 -4.41 -7.84 -26.15
C PHE A 405 -4.79 -6.49 -26.76
N ALA A 406 -5.59 -5.71 -26.03
CA ALA A 406 -6.14 -4.44 -26.51
C ALA A 406 -5.06 -3.43 -26.93
N ASP A 407 -3.95 -3.38 -26.19
CA ASP A 407 -2.87 -2.40 -26.40
C ASP A 407 -1.73 -2.92 -27.30
N THR A 408 -1.97 -4.01 -28.05
CA THR A 408 -0.94 -4.65 -28.91
C THR A 408 -0.31 -3.70 -29.94
N ASN A 409 -1.04 -2.69 -30.41
CA ASN A 409 -0.57 -1.71 -31.40
C ASN A 409 -0.16 -0.36 -30.78
N SER A 410 -0.29 -0.23 -29.46
CA SER A 410 0.03 1.00 -28.73
C SER A 410 1.53 1.10 -28.49
N ASP A 411 2.10 2.30 -28.62
CA ASP A 411 3.52 2.53 -28.25
C ASP A 411 3.73 2.62 -26.74
N TRP A 412 2.66 2.82 -25.97
CA TRP A 412 2.66 2.96 -24.52
C TRP A 412 1.54 2.15 -23.87
N LEU A 413 1.79 1.76 -22.64
CA LEU A 413 0.81 1.23 -21.70
C LEU A 413 0.44 2.35 -20.73
N GLU A 414 -0.85 2.54 -20.53
CA GLU A 414 -1.40 3.49 -19.56
C GLU A 414 -1.75 2.74 -18.28
N PHE A 415 -0.77 2.65 -17.36
CA PHE A 415 -1.01 1.97 -16.10
C PHE A 415 -1.68 2.89 -15.07
N ILE A 416 -2.64 2.33 -14.35
CA ILE A 416 -3.33 2.98 -13.23
C ILE A 416 -3.28 2.09 -11.98
N ASP A 417 -3.82 2.61 -10.87
CA ASP A 417 -3.85 1.92 -9.58
C ASP A 417 -4.29 0.44 -9.71
N GLY A 418 -3.55 -0.45 -9.05
CA GLY A 418 -3.76 -1.91 -9.12
C GLY A 418 -5.12 -2.39 -8.60
N GLY A 419 -5.84 -1.58 -7.83
CA GLY A 419 -7.21 -1.84 -7.37
C GLY A 419 -8.30 -1.25 -8.26
N SER A 420 -7.95 -0.56 -9.36
CA SER A 420 -8.92 0.17 -10.20
C SER A 420 -9.95 -0.71 -10.90
N ASN A 421 -9.78 -2.03 -10.95
CA ASN A 421 -10.77 -2.98 -11.46
C ASN A 421 -11.69 -3.54 -10.36
N GLY A 422 -11.62 -2.99 -9.15
CA GLY A 422 -12.39 -3.41 -7.97
C GLY A 422 -11.72 -4.51 -7.14
N GLU A 423 -10.66 -5.15 -7.65
CA GLU A 423 -9.88 -6.15 -6.89
C GLU A 423 -8.88 -5.47 -5.93
N VAL A 424 -9.39 -4.66 -4.99
CA VAL A 424 -8.57 -3.85 -4.07
C VAL A 424 -7.71 -4.71 -3.11
N VAL A 425 -8.01 -6.00 -2.98
CA VAL A 425 -7.13 -7.01 -2.36
C VAL A 425 -6.49 -7.83 -3.49
N PRO A 426 -5.15 -7.95 -3.56
CA PRO A 426 -4.46 -8.60 -4.69
C PRO A 426 -4.54 -10.13 -4.63
N PHE A 427 -5.74 -10.70 -4.73
CA PHE A 427 -5.97 -12.14 -4.78
C PHE A 427 -5.58 -12.75 -6.14
N SER A 428 -5.84 -12.04 -7.25
CA SER A 428 -5.56 -12.51 -8.62
C SER A 428 -4.16 -13.13 -8.80
N PRO A 429 -3.03 -12.45 -8.49
CA PRO A 429 -1.71 -13.06 -8.66
C PRO A 429 -1.54 -14.33 -7.82
N LEU A 430 -2.17 -14.42 -6.66
CA LEU A 430 -2.08 -15.56 -5.75
C LEU A 430 -2.94 -16.75 -6.21
N LEU A 431 -3.88 -16.52 -7.15
CA LEU A 431 -4.72 -17.55 -7.74
C LEU A 431 -4.15 -18.12 -9.03
N VAL A 432 -3.08 -17.56 -9.62
CA VAL A 432 -2.43 -18.11 -10.82
C VAL A 432 -2.11 -19.60 -10.62
N LYS A 433 -2.69 -20.48 -11.46
CA LYS A 433 -2.61 -21.95 -11.28
C LYS A 433 -1.17 -22.44 -11.21
N ALA A 434 -0.27 -21.84 -12.00
CA ALA A 434 1.14 -22.21 -12.04
C ALA A 434 1.87 -22.01 -10.70
N ARG A 435 1.38 -21.11 -9.83
CA ARG A 435 1.96 -20.89 -8.49
C ARG A 435 1.51 -21.94 -7.47
N GLY A 436 0.34 -22.55 -7.67
CA GLY A 436 -0.14 -23.70 -6.90
C GLY A 436 -0.30 -23.41 -5.40
N LEU A 437 -0.87 -22.25 -5.05
CA LEU A 437 -1.11 -21.87 -3.66
C LEU A 437 -2.24 -22.70 -3.05
N ASP A 438 -2.06 -23.05 -1.79
CA ASP A 438 -3.00 -23.81 -0.97
C ASP A 438 -3.83 -22.95 -0.04
N VAL A 439 -3.19 -21.90 0.48
CA VAL A 439 -3.78 -20.97 1.43
C VAL A 439 -3.43 -19.55 1.00
N ILE A 440 -4.43 -18.66 1.03
CA ILE A 440 -4.24 -17.24 0.74
C ILE A 440 -4.72 -16.43 1.94
N VAL A 441 -3.88 -15.52 2.42
CA VAL A 441 -4.24 -14.53 3.43
C VAL A 441 -4.60 -13.23 2.72
N GLY A 442 -5.88 -12.84 2.76
CA GLY A 442 -6.35 -11.57 2.22
C GLY A 442 -6.42 -10.51 3.31
N VAL A 443 -5.62 -9.45 3.19
CA VAL A 443 -5.57 -8.34 4.15
C VAL A 443 -6.31 -7.15 3.57
N ASP A 444 -7.51 -6.91 4.05
CA ASP A 444 -8.45 -5.96 3.44
C ASP A 444 -8.58 -4.68 4.28
N SER A 445 -8.26 -3.54 3.68
CA SER A 445 -8.36 -2.20 4.26
C SER A 445 -9.18 -1.25 3.38
N GLY A 446 -10.10 -1.83 2.59
CA GLY A 446 -11.14 -1.12 1.85
C GLY A 446 -11.88 -0.10 2.72
N ALA A 447 -12.39 0.92 2.06
CA ALA A 447 -13.15 2.01 2.65
C ALA A 447 -14.47 2.10 1.87
N ASP A 448 -15.30 1.09 2.08
CA ASP A 448 -16.42 0.77 1.19
C ASP A 448 -17.77 1.27 1.75
N ASP A 449 -17.84 1.50 3.08
CA ASP A 449 -19.01 2.06 3.76
C ASP A 449 -18.82 3.52 4.20
N ASP A 450 -19.91 4.15 4.68
CA ASP A 450 -19.92 5.55 5.14
C ASP A 450 -18.94 5.86 6.29
N ASN A 451 -18.39 4.82 6.94
CA ASN A 451 -17.39 4.94 8.01
C ASN A 451 -16.03 4.40 7.59
N ASN A 452 -15.77 4.20 6.29
CA ASN A 452 -14.51 3.69 5.74
C ASN A 452 -14.12 2.29 6.25
N TRP A 453 -15.08 1.40 6.47
CA TRP A 453 -14.82 -0.02 6.69
C TRP A 453 -14.95 -0.83 5.39
N PRO A 454 -14.25 -1.97 5.26
CA PRO A 454 -14.48 -2.90 4.17
C PRO A 454 -15.92 -3.46 4.19
N SER A 455 -16.49 -3.69 3.02
CA SER A 455 -17.84 -4.27 2.84
C SER A 455 -17.81 -5.67 2.20
N GLY A 456 -16.63 -6.15 1.80
CA GLY A 456 -16.46 -7.41 1.05
C GLY A 456 -16.45 -7.25 -0.47
N ASP A 457 -16.41 -6.01 -0.98
CA ASP A 457 -16.39 -5.74 -2.42
C ASP A 457 -15.20 -6.39 -3.12
N ALA A 458 -13.98 -6.27 -2.59
CA ALA A 458 -12.79 -6.83 -3.25
C ALA A 458 -12.87 -8.35 -3.48
N PRO A 459 -13.21 -9.21 -2.50
CA PRO A 459 -13.50 -10.62 -2.73
C PRO A 459 -14.57 -10.88 -3.80
N LEU A 460 -15.64 -10.07 -3.86
CA LEU A 460 -16.72 -10.22 -4.84
C LEU A 460 -16.22 -9.92 -6.27
N PHE A 461 -15.43 -8.86 -6.45
CA PHE A 461 -14.81 -8.53 -7.73
C PHE A 461 -13.88 -9.64 -8.21
N THR A 462 -13.00 -10.15 -7.33
CA THR A 462 -12.11 -11.27 -7.67
C THR A 462 -12.89 -12.53 -8.01
N ALA A 463 -13.90 -12.90 -7.23
CA ALA A 463 -14.70 -14.10 -7.48
C ALA A 463 -15.42 -14.03 -8.84
N ASN A 464 -16.03 -12.88 -9.14
CA ASN A 464 -16.71 -12.64 -10.42
C ASN A 464 -15.73 -12.69 -11.61
N ARG A 465 -14.57 -12.04 -11.48
CA ARG A 465 -13.56 -12.01 -12.55
C ARG A 465 -12.95 -13.38 -12.79
N THR A 466 -12.62 -14.10 -11.72
CA THR A 466 -12.07 -15.46 -11.78
C THR A 466 -13.03 -16.43 -12.47
N LEU A 467 -14.32 -16.36 -12.13
CA LEU A 467 -15.34 -17.22 -12.72
C LEU A 467 -15.56 -16.96 -14.21
N LYS A 468 -15.58 -15.68 -14.63
CA LYS A 468 -15.97 -15.28 -15.98
C LYS A 468 -14.81 -15.20 -16.98
N PHE A 469 -13.64 -14.78 -16.54
CA PHE A 469 -12.54 -14.39 -17.45
C PHE A 469 -11.25 -15.16 -17.21
N LEU A 470 -10.98 -15.61 -15.99
CA LEU A 470 -9.67 -16.15 -15.63
C LEU A 470 -9.66 -17.66 -15.37
N ASN A 471 -10.78 -18.37 -15.59
CA ASN A 471 -10.89 -19.80 -15.27
C ASN A 471 -9.81 -20.66 -15.95
N ASP A 472 -9.28 -20.25 -17.11
CA ASP A 472 -8.20 -20.98 -17.77
C ASP A 472 -6.85 -20.84 -17.03
N THR A 473 -6.55 -19.67 -16.48
CA THR A 473 -5.23 -19.32 -15.91
C THR A 473 -5.18 -19.31 -14.39
N HIS A 474 -6.32 -19.15 -13.72
CA HIS A 474 -6.44 -18.97 -12.27
C HIS A 474 -7.28 -20.08 -11.61
N GLN A 475 -6.91 -20.43 -10.38
CA GLN A 475 -7.73 -21.24 -9.48
C GLN A 475 -9.04 -20.51 -9.18
N GLN A 476 -10.12 -21.26 -8.95
CA GLN A 476 -11.40 -20.65 -8.60
C GLN A 476 -11.32 -19.97 -7.23
N PHE A 477 -12.09 -18.89 -7.04
CA PHE A 477 -12.27 -18.30 -5.72
C PHE A 477 -13.22 -19.17 -4.89
N PRO A 478 -12.98 -19.37 -3.58
CA PRO A 478 -13.88 -20.15 -2.75
C PRO A 478 -15.27 -19.51 -2.60
N PRO A 479 -16.28 -20.26 -2.14
CA PRO A 479 -17.57 -19.71 -1.75
C PRO A 479 -17.43 -18.60 -0.70
N ILE A 480 -18.11 -17.48 -0.96
CA ILE A 480 -18.20 -16.28 -0.13
C ILE A 480 -19.67 -15.79 -0.09
N PRO A 481 -20.05 -14.85 0.78
CA PRO A 481 -21.34 -14.17 0.63
C PRO A 481 -21.49 -13.58 -0.78
N SER A 482 -22.71 -13.53 -1.31
CA SER A 482 -22.95 -13.22 -2.73
C SER A 482 -23.04 -11.72 -3.02
N THR A 483 -23.21 -10.90 -1.99
CA THR A 483 -23.31 -9.44 -2.08
C THR A 483 -22.64 -8.77 -0.89
N SER A 484 -22.25 -7.51 -1.02
CA SER A 484 -21.64 -6.72 0.05
C SER A 484 -22.59 -6.59 1.26
N GLN A 485 -23.90 -6.50 1.00
CA GLN A 485 -24.90 -6.52 2.08
C GLN A 485 -24.88 -7.86 2.84
N GLU A 486 -24.75 -9.00 2.16
CA GLU A 486 -24.62 -10.29 2.84
C GLU A 486 -23.31 -10.40 3.65
N PHE A 487 -22.21 -9.80 3.18
CA PHE A 487 -20.97 -9.70 3.95
C PHE A 487 -21.19 -8.93 5.27
N VAL A 488 -21.87 -7.77 5.17
CA VAL A 488 -22.20 -6.91 6.32
C VAL A 488 -23.17 -7.62 7.27
N ASP A 489 -24.27 -8.18 6.76
CA ASP A 489 -25.28 -8.87 7.56
C ASP A 489 -24.70 -10.09 8.29
N ALA A 490 -23.78 -10.80 7.64
CA ALA A 490 -23.05 -11.92 8.25
C ALA A 490 -21.96 -11.47 9.24
N GLY A 491 -21.59 -10.19 9.21
CA GLY A 491 -20.51 -9.58 9.99
C GLY A 491 -19.11 -10.07 9.63
N VAL A 492 -18.95 -10.77 8.49
CA VAL A 492 -17.66 -11.33 8.07
C VAL A 492 -16.67 -10.26 7.61
N ASN A 493 -17.15 -9.05 7.31
CA ASN A 493 -16.34 -7.86 7.06
C ASN A 493 -15.79 -7.21 8.35
N GLN A 494 -16.17 -7.72 9.53
CA GLN A 494 -15.82 -7.12 10.83
C GLN A 494 -15.04 -8.07 11.75
N ARG A 495 -14.58 -9.21 11.23
CA ARG A 495 -13.78 -10.21 11.95
C ARG A 495 -12.97 -11.09 11.00
N PRO A 496 -11.92 -11.77 11.48
CA PRO A 496 -11.29 -12.84 10.73
C PRO A 496 -12.30 -13.90 10.29
N THR A 497 -12.23 -14.32 9.03
CA THR A 497 -13.13 -15.33 8.44
C THR A 497 -12.36 -16.27 7.53
N PHE A 498 -12.70 -17.56 7.54
CA PHE A 498 -12.16 -18.57 6.63
C PHE A 498 -13.17 -18.86 5.51
N PHE A 499 -12.75 -18.73 4.26
CA PHE A 499 -13.55 -19.12 3.10
C PHE A 499 -13.02 -20.39 2.45
N GLY A 500 -13.93 -21.17 1.86
CA GLY A 500 -13.56 -22.41 1.17
C GLY A 500 -13.13 -23.53 2.12
N CYS A 501 -13.72 -23.63 3.29
CA CYS A 501 -13.29 -24.61 4.27
C CYS A 501 -13.45 -26.05 3.79
N ASP A 502 -14.56 -26.36 3.13
CA ASP A 502 -14.97 -27.73 2.81
C ASP A 502 -15.00 -27.96 1.29
N PRO A 503 -13.83 -28.11 0.64
CA PRO A 503 -13.74 -28.42 -0.78
C PRO A 503 -14.36 -29.80 -1.06
N GLN A 504 -14.98 -29.94 -2.23
CA GLN A 504 -15.69 -31.15 -2.63
C GLN A 504 -14.84 -32.05 -3.53
N GLN A 505 -13.70 -31.57 -4.03
CA GLN A 505 -12.80 -32.29 -4.94
C GLN A 505 -11.46 -32.65 -4.27
N SER A 506 -10.77 -33.64 -4.84
CA SER A 506 -9.38 -33.98 -4.50
C SER A 506 -8.57 -34.12 -5.80
N PRO A 507 -7.61 -33.24 -6.09
CA PRO A 507 -7.18 -32.09 -5.28
C PRO A 507 -8.31 -31.04 -5.10
N PRO A 508 -8.25 -30.22 -4.03
CA PRO A 508 -9.23 -29.16 -3.77
C PRO A 508 -9.38 -28.20 -4.96
N GLU A 509 -10.62 -27.82 -5.26
CA GLU A 509 -10.97 -26.95 -6.38
C GLU A 509 -10.61 -25.46 -6.19
N TYR A 510 -10.26 -25.06 -4.96
CA TYR A 510 -9.82 -23.71 -4.59
C TYR A 510 -8.92 -23.70 -3.33
N PRO A 511 -8.04 -22.69 -3.17
CA PRO A 511 -7.30 -22.49 -1.94
C PRO A 511 -8.24 -22.14 -0.78
N LEU A 512 -7.79 -22.39 0.46
CA LEU A 512 -8.44 -21.83 1.64
C LEU A 512 -8.07 -20.35 1.73
N VAL A 513 -9.04 -19.47 1.96
CA VAL A 513 -8.77 -18.03 2.16
C VAL A 513 -8.95 -17.67 3.63
N ILE A 514 -7.90 -17.12 4.24
CA ILE A 514 -7.94 -16.46 5.55
C ILE A 514 -8.15 -14.96 5.28
N TYR A 515 -9.35 -14.47 5.50
CA TYR A 515 -9.72 -13.08 5.26
C TYR A 515 -9.60 -12.26 6.55
N LEU A 516 -8.82 -11.19 6.51
CA LEU A 516 -8.49 -10.31 7.63
C LEU A 516 -8.89 -8.86 7.31
N PRO A 517 -10.16 -8.48 7.50
CA PRO A 517 -10.63 -7.12 7.22
C PRO A 517 -10.28 -6.14 8.35
N ASN A 518 -9.97 -4.90 7.96
CA ASN A 518 -9.88 -3.77 8.89
C ASN A 518 -11.23 -3.62 9.57
N SER A 519 -11.21 -3.61 10.89
CA SER A 519 -12.40 -3.74 11.70
C SER A 519 -12.29 -2.91 12.99
N PRO A 520 -13.42 -2.45 13.56
CA PRO A 520 -13.46 -1.81 14.86
C PRO A 520 -12.80 -2.65 15.94
N PRO A 521 -12.28 -2.01 17.01
CA PRO A 521 -11.68 -2.74 18.12
C PRO A 521 -12.59 -3.81 18.69
N LEU A 522 -11.99 -4.99 18.88
CA LEU A 522 -12.30 -5.99 19.89
C LEU A 522 -13.31 -5.66 20.99
N THR A 523 -12.87 -4.64 21.70
CA THR A 523 -13.11 -4.30 23.08
C THR A 523 -14.15 -3.20 23.23
N GLY A 524 -14.61 -2.63 22.11
CA GLY A 524 -15.44 -1.42 22.10
C GLY A 524 -14.66 -0.12 22.33
N ASP A 525 -13.33 -0.17 22.22
CA ASP A 525 -12.49 1.03 22.19
C ASP A 525 -12.78 1.89 20.95
N ASN A 526 -12.29 3.12 20.97
CA ASN A 526 -12.50 4.04 19.85
C ASN A 526 -11.69 3.58 18.63
N PRO A 527 -12.29 3.49 17.43
CA PRO A 527 -11.56 3.12 16.23
C PRO A 527 -10.69 4.27 15.74
N VAL A 528 -9.44 3.97 15.41
CA VAL A 528 -8.48 4.93 14.83
C VAL A 528 -7.95 4.49 13.45
N THR A 529 -8.42 3.36 12.94
CA THR A 529 -7.88 2.71 11.72
C THR A 529 -8.70 2.94 10.45
N ASN A 530 -9.93 3.46 10.57
CA ASN A 530 -10.83 3.75 9.45
C ASN A 530 -10.72 5.20 8.98
N THR A 531 -9.48 5.63 8.77
CA THR A 531 -9.16 6.95 8.23
C THR A 531 -9.52 7.07 6.76
N ASP A 532 -9.70 8.30 6.30
CA ASP A 532 -9.89 8.60 4.88
C ASP A 532 -8.68 8.13 4.04
N THR A 533 -8.94 7.63 2.84
CA THR A 533 -7.91 7.14 1.90
C THR A 533 -6.89 8.22 1.55
N PHE A 534 -7.32 9.48 1.56
CA PHE A 534 -6.56 10.67 1.23
C PHE A 534 -5.98 11.39 2.46
N LYS A 535 -6.00 10.77 3.64
CA LYS A 535 -5.19 11.23 4.76
C LYS A 535 -3.70 10.93 4.48
N LEU A 536 -2.96 11.95 4.05
CA LEU A 536 -1.54 11.87 3.65
C LEU A 536 -0.55 12.32 4.73
N SER A 537 -0.99 12.32 5.99
CA SER A 537 -0.13 12.52 7.16
C SER A 537 -0.71 11.89 8.43
N TYR A 538 0.15 11.29 9.26
CA TYR A 538 -0.16 10.69 10.55
C TYR A 538 0.88 11.12 11.56
N THR A 539 0.46 11.67 12.70
CA THR A 539 1.40 11.90 13.79
C THR A 539 1.96 10.57 14.29
N GLN A 540 3.15 10.58 14.90
CA GLN A 540 3.71 9.39 15.55
C GLN A 540 2.74 8.75 16.55
N LYS A 541 1.93 9.56 17.24
CA LYS A 541 0.90 9.09 18.17
C LYS A 541 -0.19 8.30 17.43
N HIS A 542 -0.72 8.84 16.34
CA HIS A 542 -1.72 8.15 15.54
C HIS A 542 -1.14 6.86 14.97
N THR A 543 0.05 6.92 14.36
CA THR A 543 0.75 5.74 13.83
C THR A 543 0.89 4.61 14.86
N GLN A 544 1.33 4.93 16.08
CA GLN A 544 1.44 3.93 17.16
C GLN A 544 0.09 3.32 17.52
N LEU A 545 -0.93 4.16 17.77
CA LEU A 545 -2.27 3.69 18.11
C LEU A 545 -2.91 2.85 17.00
N PHE A 546 -2.65 3.22 15.74
CA PHE A 546 -3.10 2.47 14.57
C PHE A 546 -2.50 1.07 14.59
N ILE A 547 -1.17 0.96 14.66
CA ILE A 547 -0.47 -0.34 14.67
C ILE A 547 -0.89 -1.19 15.87
N ASP A 548 -1.03 -0.60 17.05
CA ASP A 548 -1.44 -1.32 18.27
C ASP A 548 -2.87 -1.88 18.17
N GLN A 549 -3.80 -1.08 17.61
CA GLN A 549 -5.18 -1.51 17.41
C GLN A 549 -5.26 -2.66 16.40
N VAL A 550 -4.59 -2.51 15.25
CA VAL A 550 -4.53 -3.59 14.24
C VAL A 550 -3.90 -4.83 14.84
N PHE A 551 -2.78 -4.68 15.54
CA PHE A 551 -2.08 -5.80 16.16
C PHE A 551 -3.01 -6.59 17.09
N SER A 552 -3.68 -5.88 18.01
CA SER A 552 -4.60 -6.45 18.98
C SER A 552 -5.80 -7.15 18.33
N ASN A 553 -6.39 -6.53 17.30
CA ASN A 553 -7.50 -7.13 16.55
C ASN A 553 -7.05 -8.39 15.80
N THR A 554 -5.90 -8.36 15.13
CA THR A 554 -5.42 -9.50 14.35
C THR A 554 -5.07 -10.68 15.24
N ILE A 555 -4.37 -10.51 16.36
CA ILE A 555 -4.05 -11.66 17.24
C ILE A 555 -5.25 -12.12 18.07
N GLY A 556 -6.26 -11.28 18.22
CA GLY A 556 -7.38 -11.49 19.14
C GLY A 556 -8.53 -12.31 18.59
N GLY A 557 -8.60 -12.57 17.28
CA GLY A 557 -9.68 -13.37 16.68
C GLY A 557 -11.07 -12.84 16.99
N PHE A 558 -12.02 -13.75 17.24
CA PHE A 558 -13.39 -13.41 17.57
C PHE A 558 -14.06 -14.52 18.37
N VAL A 559 -14.83 -14.15 19.40
CA VAL A 559 -15.74 -15.06 20.12
C VAL A 559 -17.18 -14.56 19.95
N PRO A 560 -18.12 -15.40 19.47
CA PRO A 560 -19.52 -15.02 19.34
C PRO A 560 -20.12 -14.45 20.62
N ASN A 561 -20.83 -13.32 20.49
CA ASN A 561 -21.52 -12.62 21.57
C ASN A 561 -20.59 -12.13 22.70
N SER A 562 -19.31 -11.89 22.39
CA SER A 562 -18.30 -11.45 23.35
C SER A 562 -17.43 -10.32 22.78
N ASN A 563 -16.88 -9.50 23.69
CA ASN A 563 -15.86 -8.48 23.39
C ASN A 563 -14.46 -8.91 23.83
N SER A 564 -14.31 -10.17 24.25
CA SER A 564 -13.02 -10.73 24.66
C SER A 564 -12.33 -11.37 23.46
N PRO A 565 -10.99 -11.29 23.39
CA PRO A 565 -10.25 -12.03 22.37
C PRO A 565 -10.42 -13.54 22.56
N ASP A 566 -10.39 -14.28 21.46
CA ASP A 566 -10.36 -15.74 21.44
C ASP A 566 -8.94 -16.24 21.74
N SER A 567 -8.77 -16.89 22.89
CA SER A 567 -7.48 -17.45 23.30
C SER A 567 -6.96 -18.56 22.37
N ASN A 568 -7.83 -19.16 21.55
CA ASN A 568 -7.47 -20.24 20.62
C ASN A 568 -7.21 -19.72 19.20
N PHE A 569 -7.34 -18.41 18.94
CA PHE A 569 -7.28 -17.90 17.58
C PHE A 569 -5.96 -18.25 16.85
N GLY A 570 -4.82 -18.17 17.54
CA GLY A 570 -3.54 -18.60 16.98
C GLY A 570 -3.56 -20.05 16.51
N GLU A 571 -4.09 -20.97 17.32
CA GLU A 571 -4.24 -22.38 16.94
C GLU A 571 -5.23 -22.55 15.78
N CYS A 572 -6.28 -21.72 15.70
CA CYS A 572 -7.22 -21.73 14.58
C CYS A 572 -6.60 -21.25 13.27
N VAL A 573 -5.74 -20.22 13.31
CA VAL A 573 -4.94 -19.78 12.15
C VAL A 573 -3.99 -20.89 11.72
N GLN A 574 -3.33 -21.58 12.66
CA GLN A 574 -2.48 -22.73 12.37
C GLN A 574 -3.26 -23.87 11.72
N CYS A 575 -4.44 -24.22 12.24
CA CYS A 575 -5.36 -25.20 11.65
C CYS A 575 -5.74 -24.84 10.21
N ALA A 576 -6.08 -23.58 9.94
CA ALA A 576 -6.40 -23.11 8.60
C ALA A 576 -5.19 -23.20 7.66
N ALA A 577 -4.00 -22.84 8.14
CA ALA A 577 -2.77 -22.83 7.37
C ALA A 577 -2.33 -24.24 6.92
N ILE A 578 -2.59 -25.28 7.74
CA ILE A 578 -2.27 -26.68 7.41
C ILE A 578 -3.44 -27.45 6.78
N ASP A 579 -4.62 -26.83 6.65
CA ASP A 579 -5.86 -27.52 6.31
C ASP A 579 -5.78 -28.26 4.97
N ARG A 580 -5.10 -27.69 3.98
CA ARG A 580 -4.90 -28.32 2.66
C ARG A 580 -3.89 -29.46 2.68
N ALA A 581 -2.87 -29.40 3.54
CA ALA A 581 -1.91 -30.50 3.68
C ALA A 581 -2.59 -31.81 4.13
N ARG A 582 -3.59 -31.71 5.01
CA ARG A 582 -4.36 -32.87 5.48
C ARG A 582 -5.12 -33.55 4.33
N LEU A 583 -5.65 -32.76 3.38
CA LEU A 583 -6.42 -33.25 2.22
C LEU A 583 -5.52 -33.87 1.16
N LYS A 584 -4.30 -33.35 1.00
CA LYS A 584 -3.27 -33.88 0.09
C LYS A 584 -2.61 -35.16 0.62
N SER A 585 -2.70 -35.43 1.92
CA SER A 585 -2.13 -36.64 2.53
C SER A 585 -2.82 -37.90 2.00
N THR A 586 -2.10 -39.02 1.93
CA THR A 586 -2.63 -40.32 1.47
C THR A 586 -2.44 -41.39 2.56
N PRO A 587 -3.51 -41.89 3.21
CA PRO A 587 -4.90 -41.43 3.08
C PRO A 587 -5.08 -40.00 3.62
N SER A 588 -6.18 -39.34 3.22
CA SER A 588 -6.50 -38.01 3.74
C SER A 588 -6.73 -38.06 5.24
N VAL A 589 -6.27 -37.03 5.95
CA VAL A 589 -6.35 -36.96 7.41
C VAL A 589 -7.60 -36.18 7.81
N PRO A 590 -8.49 -36.71 8.65
CA PRO A 590 -9.65 -35.95 9.13
C PRO A 590 -9.20 -34.77 10.00
N ARG A 591 -10.00 -33.71 10.07
CA ARG A 591 -9.71 -32.61 11.01
C ARG A 591 -9.73 -33.14 12.44
N SER A 592 -8.79 -32.68 13.27
CA SER A 592 -8.82 -32.92 14.71
C SER A 592 -10.02 -32.24 15.37
N ASP A 593 -10.33 -32.58 16.63
CA ASP A 593 -11.40 -31.94 17.38
C ASP A 593 -11.17 -30.43 17.55
N LEU A 594 -9.90 -30.03 17.78
CA LEU A 594 -9.52 -28.63 17.91
C LEU A 594 -9.76 -27.88 16.60
N CYS A 595 -9.21 -28.38 15.49
CA CYS A 595 -9.40 -27.73 14.20
C CYS A 595 -10.87 -27.75 13.77
N SER A 596 -11.62 -28.80 14.09
CA SER A 596 -13.06 -28.85 13.81
C SER A 596 -13.81 -27.72 14.52
N LYS A 597 -13.47 -27.41 15.79
CA LYS A 597 -14.06 -26.27 16.52
C LYS A 597 -13.65 -24.92 15.90
N CYS A 598 -12.39 -24.77 15.53
CA CYS A 598 -11.93 -23.56 14.84
C CYS A 598 -12.71 -23.33 13.54
N PHE A 599 -12.91 -24.36 12.74
CA PHE A 599 -13.67 -24.26 11.50
C PHE A 599 -15.16 -24.02 11.75
N GLN A 600 -15.76 -24.57 12.81
CA GLN A 600 -17.14 -24.23 13.20
C GLN A 600 -17.31 -22.74 13.55
N GLN A 601 -16.28 -22.09 14.08
CA GLN A 601 -16.35 -20.69 14.51
C GLN A 601 -15.97 -19.69 13.41
N TYR A 602 -14.93 -19.99 12.64
CA TYR A 602 -14.35 -19.04 11.67
C TYR A 602 -14.77 -19.31 10.23
N CYS A 603 -15.28 -20.50 9.91
CA CYS A 603 -15.69 -20.79 8.54
C CYS A 603 -16.98 -20.05 8.18
N PHE A 604 -16.99 -19.44 7.00
CA PHE A 604 -18.23 -19.02 6.39
C PHE A 604 -19.00 -20.23 5.85
N ASP A 605 -20.16 -20.53 6.44
CA ASP A 605 -21.11 -21.53 5.95
C ASP A 605 -22.22 -20.82 5.14
N PRO A 606 -22.29 -20.98 3.80
CA PRO A 606 -23.33 -20.36 3.00
C PRO A 606 -24.74 -20.93 3.29
N THR A 607 -24.85 -22.10 3.92
CA THR A 607 -26.13 -22.71 4.29
C THR A 607 -26.67 -22.22 5.63
N ASN A 608 -25.78 -21.86 6.55
CA ASN A 608 -26.10 -21.28 7.85
C ASN A 608 -25.18 -20.07 8.11
N PRO A 609 -25.40 -18.95 7.40
CA PRO A 609 -24.51 -17.81 7.51
C PRO A 609 -24.50 -17.28 8.96
N PRO A 610 -23.32 -16.89 9.47
CA PRO A 610 -23.22 -16.21 10.77
C PRO A 610 -23.94 -14.86 10.72
N THR A 611 -24.01 -14.14 11.85
CA THR A 611 -24.70 -12.83 11.87
C THR A 611 -23.86 -11.75 12.53
N GLN A 612 -23.97 -10.51 12.05
CA GLN A 612 -23.33 -9.34 12.65
C GLN A 612 -23.73 -9.14 14.12
N SER A 613 -24.92 -9.61 14.52
CA SER A 613 -25.40 -9.50 15.89
C SER A 613 -24.51 -10.23 16.93
N GLU A 614 -23.67 -11.16 16.47
CA GLU A 614 -22.69 -11.86 17.31
C GLU A 614 -21.48 -10.99 17.65
N LEU A 615 -21.36 -9.78 17.08
CA LEU A 615 -20.29 -8.81 17.33
C LEU A 615 -20.81 -7.62 18.17
N PRO A 616 -21.00 -7.79 19.49
CA PRO A 616 -21.56 -6.73 20.32
C PRO A 616 -20.61 -5.53 20.46
N ASN A 617 -21.17 -4.38 20.87
CA ASN A 617 -20.45 -3.21 21.39
C ASN A 617 -19.32 -2.62 20.49
N ARG A 618 -19.37 -2.82 19.17
CA ARG A 618 -18.43 -2.19 18.25
C ARG A 618 -18.77 -0.72 18.02
N LYS A 619 -17.73 0.12 18.01
CA LYS A 619 -17.81 1.54 17.62
C LYS A 619 -17.29 1.69 16.20
N TYR A 620 -18.09 2.28 15.32
CA TYR A 620 -17.78 2.36 13.89
C TYR A 620 -17.24 3.74 13.48
N VAL A 621 -17.65 4.80 14.17
CA VAL A 621 -17.26 6.17 13.82
C VAL A 621 -15.80 6.41 14.18
N PHE A 622 -14.99 6.80 13.19
CA PHE A 622 -13.59 7.17 13.37
C PHE A 622 -13.41 8.21 14.49
N VAL A 623 -12.41 8.02 15.34
CA VAL A 623 -12.03 8.99 16.36
C VAL A 623 -10.60 9.43 16.13
N ASP A 624 -10.43 10.69 15.75
CA ASP A 624 -9.12 11.27 15.53
C ASP A 624 -8.30 11.36 16.84
N PRO A 625 -7.20 10.59 16.98
CA PRO A 625 -6.36 10.63 18.18
C PRO A 625 -5.59 11.95 18.32
N ASP A 626 -5.50 12.77 17.28
CA ASP A 626 -4.76 14.03 17.25
C ASP A 626 -5.60 15.25 17.67
N SER A 627 -6.93 15.14 17.59
CA SER A 627 -7.92 16.17 17.93
C SER A 627 -7.78 16.72 19.36
N GLN A 628 -7.33 15.92 20.32
CA GLN A 628 -7.09 16.38 21.69
C GLN A 628 -5.89 17.34 21.82
N SER A 629 -4.99 17.37 20.82
CA SER A 629 -3.85 18.29 20.81
C SER A 629 -4.18 19.65 20.21
N TYR A 630 -5.15 19.75 19.30
CA TYR A 630 -5.48 21.01 18.62
C TYR A 630 -5.98 22.08 19.60
N PHE A 631 -6.91 21.72 20.49
CA PHE A 631 -7.46 22.65 21.50
C PHE A 631 -6.43 23.05 22.56
N GLN A 632 -5.46 22.18 22.85
CA GLN A 632 -4.34 22.46 23.76
C GLN A 632 -3.28 23.37 23.09
N ARG A 633 -2.92 23.09 21.82
CA ARG A 633 -1.94 23.86 21.02
C ARG A 633 -2.46 25.27 20.68
N HIS A 634 -3.75 25.41 20.40
CA HIS A 634 -4.36 26.68 19.99
C HIS A 634 -5.15 27.38 21.09
N LYS A 635 -5.11 26.89 22.34
CA LYS A 635 -5.83 27.49 23.48
C LYS A 635 -5.54 28.99 23.61
N ALA A 636 -4.27 29.38 23.46
CA ALA A 636 -3.85 30.78 23.54
C ALA A 636 -4.37 31.61 22.36
N ALA A 637 -4.36 31.06 21.14
CA ALA A 637 -4.86 31.72 19.94
C ALA A 637 -6.40 31.86 19.94
N ILE A 638 -7.12 30.84 20.42
CA ILE A 638 -8.58 30.84 20.54
C ILE A 638 -9.02 31.81 21.64
N ILE A 639 -8.38 31.78 22.81
CA ILE A 639 -8.65 32.77 23.87
C ILE A 639 -8.29 34.19 23.39
N GLY A 640 -7.16 34.34 22.69
CA GLY A 640 -6.74 35.62 22.11
C GLY A 640 -7.73 36.16 21.06
N GLY A 641 -8.24 35.30 20.18
CA GLY A 641 -9.22 35.64 19.15
C GLY A 641 -10.59 36.01 19.74
N VAL A 642 -11.05 35.29 20.76
CA VAL A 642 -12.31 35.60 21.47
C VAL A 642 -12.18 36.92 22.24
N VAL A 643 -11.08 37.15 22.96
CA VAL A 643 -10.84 38.42 23.67
C VAL A 643 -10.71 39.59 22.68
N GLY A 644 -9.96 39.39 21.58
CA GLY A 644 -9.82 40.39 20.51
C GLY A 644 -11.15 40.74 19.85
N GLY A 645 -11.98 39.73 19.56
CA GLY A 645 -13.33 39.93 19.00
C GLY A 645 -14.27 40.70 19.93
N VAL A 646 -14.25 40.40 21.23
CA VAL A 646 -15.05 41.13 22.24
C VAL A 646 -14.59 42.59 22.37
N VAL A 647 -13.29 42.86 22.36
CA VAL A 647 -12.75 44.23 22.41
C VAL A 647 -13.12 45.03 21.16
N ALA A 648 -13.01 44.43 19.97
CA ALA A 648 -13.42 45.08 18.72
C ALA A 648 -14.92 45.43 18.73
N LEU A 649 -15.76 44.53 19.22
CA LEU A 649 -17.21 44.77 19.34
C LEU A 649 -17.52 45.94 20.30
N ILE A 650 -16.82 46.03 21.44
CA ILE A 650 -16.97 47.14 22.39
C ILE A 650 -16.57 48.48 21.76
N ILE A 651 -15.47 48.52 20.99
CA ILE A 651 -15.01 49.74 20.30
C ILE A 651 -16.03 50.18 19.24
N ILE A 652 -16.59 49.24 18.48
CA ILE A 652 -17.63 49.53 17.47
C ILE A 652 -18.87 50.11 18.14
N ILE A 653 -19.35 49.49 19.23
CA ILE A 653 -20.52 49.98 19.99
C ILE A 653 -20.24 51.38 20.54
N ALA A 654 -19.06 51.62 21.13
CA ALA A 654 -18.68 52.94 21.63
C ALA A 654 -18.62 54.01 20.52
N GLY A 655 -18.10 53.65 19.35
CA GLY A 655 -18.07 54.50 18.16
C GLY A 655 -19.47 54.87 17.65
N VAL A 656 -20.38 53.90 17.59
CA VAL A 656 -21.79 54.13 17.21
C VAL A 656 -22.49 55.04 18.22
N VAL A 657 -22.29 54.81 19.53
CA VAL A 657 -22.86 55.66 20.59
C VAL A 657 -22.32 57.10 20.48
N TYR A 658 -21.03 57.27 20.22
CA TYR A 658 -20.40 58.58 20.02
C TYR A 658 -20.99 59.32 18.81
N LEU A 659 -21.14 58.63 17.67
CA LEU A 659 -21.74 59.20 16.45
C LEU A 659 -23.21 59.59 16.65
N CYS A 660 -23.98 58.76 17.36
CA CYS A 660 -25.36 59.06 17.72
C CYS A 660 -25.46 60.29 18.63
N ARG A 661 -24.58 60.41 19.64
CA ARG A 661 -24.49 61.61 20.49
C ARG A 661 -24.15 62.85 19.67
N ARG A 662 -23.19 62.76 18.76
CA ARG A 662 -22.76 63.88 17.89
C ARG A 662 -23.88 64.34 16.96
N LYS A 663 -24.62 63.41 16.34
CA LYS A 663 -25.83 63.73 15.54
C LYS A 663 -26.93 64.39 16.37
N LYS A 664 -27.14 63.97 17.62
CA LYS A 664 -28.13 64.57 18.52
C LYS A 664 -27.75 66.00 18.93
N LEU A 665 -26.46 66.26 19.16
CA LEU A 665 -25.94 67.60 19.42
C LEU A 665 -26.04 68.51 18.19
N ALA A 666 -25.73 68.00 16.99
CA ALA A 666 -25.89 68.74 15.74
C ALA A 666 -27.37 69.10 15.45
N LYS A 667 -28.30 68.18 15.70
CA LYS A 667 -29.75 68.46 15.59
C LYS A 667 -30.20 69.54 16.57
N ARG A 668 -29.71 69.52 17.81
CA ARG A 668 -30.00 70.58 18.79
C ARG A 668 -29.45 71.93 18.34
N ALA A 669 -28.21 71.98 17.86
CA ALA A 669 -27.61 73.21 17.33
C ALA A 669 -28.41 73.78 16.13
N ALA A 670 -28.85 72.94 15.20
CA ALA A 670 -29.69 73.35 14.08
C ALA A 670 -31.07 73.86 14.52
N GLN A 671 -31.67 73.26 15.56
CA GLN A 671 -32.93 73.75 16.15
C GLN A 671 -32.78 75.13 16.81
N TYR A 672 -31.65 75.38 17.50
CA TYR A 672 -31.35 76.70 18.05
C TYR A 672 -31.14 77.76 16.96
N ASP A 673 -30.46 77.42 15.86
CA ASP A 673 -30.28 78.32 14.69
C ASP A 673 -31.61 78.65 13.98
N THR A 674 -32.54 77.69 13.94
CA THR A 674 -33.85 77.88 13.32
C THR A 674 -34.74 78.80 14.17
N LEU A 675 -34.68 78.66 15.50
CA LEU A 675 -35.36 79.55 16.45
C LEU A 675 -34.76 80.97 16.45
N ALA A 676 -33.45 81.10 16.29
CA ALA A 676 -32.79 82.41 16.16
C ALA A 676 -33.21 83.13 14.85
N LYS A 677 -33.34 82.38 13.74
CA LYS A 677 -33.80 82.94 12.46
C LYS A 677 -35.28 83.31 12.45
N SER A 678 -36.14 82.57 13.15
CA SER A 678 -37.57 82.92 13.28
C SER A 678 -37.81 84.16 14.15
N ALA A 679 -36.94 84.41 15.12
CA ALA A 679 -36.96 85.64 15.93
C ALA A 679 -36.54 86.90 15.15
N SER A 680 -35.69 86.77 14.12
CA SER A 680 -35.32 87.90 13.24
C SER A 680 -36.36 88.21 12.15
N ARG A 681 -37.22 87.25 11.78
CA ARG A 681 -38.28 87.44 10.77
C ARG A 681 -39.57 88.05 11.30
N THR A 682 -39.68 88.24 12.61
CA THR A 682 -40.82 88.90 13.26
C THR A 682 -40.61 90.40 13.47
N SER A 683 -39.46 90.98 13.11
CA SER A 683 -39.23 92.44 13.14
C SER A 683 -39.51 93.16 11.82
N ASP A 684 -39.71 92.45 10.69
CA ASP A 684 -39.83 93.07 9.35
C ASP A 684 -41.27 92.99 8.77
N LEU A 685 -42.29 92.75 9.60
CA LEU A 685 -43.71 92.78 9.20
C LEU A 685 -44.60 93.57 10.18
N GLN A 686 -44.03 94.62 10.78
CA GLN A 686 -44.77 95.76 11.34
C GLN A 686 -44.19 97.07 10.76
N GLU A 687 -44.44 97.27 9.47
CA GLU A 687 -44.80 98.57 8.89
C GLU A 687 -46.00 98.39 7.96
#